data_AF-A0A0M4DVH5-F1
#
_entry.id   AF-A0A0M4DVH5-F1
#
_cell.length_a   1.000
_cell.length_b   1.000
_cell.length_c   1.000
_cell.angle_alpha   90.00
_cell.angle_beta   90.00
_cell.angle_gamma   90.00
#
_symmetry.space_group_name_H-M   'P 1'
#
loop_
_entity.id
_entity.type
_entity.pdbx_description
1 polymer ?
#
loop_
_entity_poly.entity_id
_entity_poly.type
_entity_poly.pdbx_seq_one_letter_code
_entity_poly.pdbx_strand_id
1 'polypeptide(L)'
;MRHVLVVAPQCASMERLTRLEEAAADLFAVLSDVSVGACRPGLPPGSSALVTGDGLTSAEITATVHTAAAYAAEHGAVLVLAFLGHGFVPGQAATLHFMGADSVEDVRHGSVNVSELLTRALDHPGIPGVLGIIDTCHAAGALPAAQDLTAGTRLGQSRLSLLMGSSLSQAAVDLAFSRGLTTLLRRGLLTAGRKLTLADLGHALRRELVGQNITAFDYAGAASEPLWIARNASARMALLGGLTGPLAHEELTESLGRVDPPVPVPTPGASLQSVLQCRKDVLGRAPSEERDRAVRALDGAIIAIHTVTFIRGWIGGKLTTEAMRHALHTMLAADRRVPGASVSITDVGIIDELAFNHPESETDGLRSIARFVALLGQACGMSLDDPALEDWGQRIEAPALVNDARRHAATRTDGQRMGLVVSLHASLAGEWPETLDAWLLMDGALLEHEQFTNGSADRRGAEDAVERAVLWADEHARTLKLPLKRLDIAIPSSLLLEWRPEEAGAALLLGVRFDVRLHWSNRLNPDAVLRSIEGTLAERWETISECGDGAPVDWLAHEELADPQTLRSQLRNGRYARGIGLTQHPGTDARLMETLLAYTPVLLWPHTAGGFPKERHGCLEASWWAMPGVLTRAYRNRWRGEEAGDLADLRAVWDDQDWLRFCRHFRSTPPPAPTADEGTA
;
A
#
# COMPACT_ATOMS: atom_id res chain seq x y z
N MET A 1 -3.00 22.78 -20.32
CA MET A 1 -1.74 22.98 -21.07
C MET A 1 -0.69 23.53 -20.11
N ARG A 2 0.62 23.29 -20.34
CA ARG A 2 1.69 23.73 -19.43
C ARG A 2 2.88 24.28 -20.20
N HIS A 3 3.48 25.35 -19.69
CA HIS A 3 4.66 26.02 -20.23
C HIS A 3 5.80 25.95 -19.22
N VAL A 4 7.04 25.72 -19.67
CA VAL A 4 8.21 25.63 -18.79
C VAL A 4 9.24 26.69 -19.13
N LEU A 5 9.83 27.31 -18.10
CA LEU A 5 11.02 28.14 -18.17
C LEU A 5 12.01 27.65 -17.11
N VAL A 6 13.24 27.35 -17.52
CA VAL A 6 14.35 26.98 -16.63
C VAL A 6 15.40 28.09 -16.68
N VAL A 7 15.74 28.65 -15.52
CA VAL A 7 16.70 29.73 -15.37
C VAL A 7 17.85 29.27 -14.49
N ALA A 8 19.08 29.27 -15.04
CA ALA A 8 20.27 28.80 -14.35
C ALA A 8 21.51 29.69 -14.64
N PRO A 9 21.58 30.87 -14.02
CA PRO A 9 22.71 31.79 -14.15
C PRO A 9 23.93 31.31 -13.37
N GLN A 10 25.13 31.59 -13.87
CA GLN A 10 26.33 31.60 -13.04
C GLN A 10 26.52 32.98 -12.40
N CYS A 11 26.92 33.01 -11.14
CA CYS A 11 27.21 34.26 -10.44
C CYS A 11 28.72 34.48 -10.37
N ALA A 12 29.20 35.61 -10.90
CA ALA A 12 30.62 35.91 -10.96
C ALA A 12 31.26 36.14 -9.57
N SER A 13 30.47 36.47 -8.54
CA SER A 13 30.95 36.68 -7.18
C SER A 13 30.99 35.41 -6.32
N MET A 14 30.54 34.27 -6.84
CA MET A 14 30.42 33.00 -6.11
C MET A 14 31.28 31.91 -6.75
N GLU A 15 31.45 30.78 -6.05
CA GLU A 15 32.09 29.60 -6.64
C GLU A 15 31.30 29.10 -7.85
N ARG A 16 32.01 28.74 -8.92
CA ARG A 16 31.39 28.25 -10.15
C ARG A 16 30.71 26.89 -9.92
N LEU A 17 29.42 26.80 -10.25
CA LEU A 17 28.68 25.55 -10.18
C LEU A 17 28.93 24.73 -11.46
N THR A 18 29.91 23.84 -11.42
CA THR A 18 30.41 23.10 -12.60
C THR A 18 29.35 22.26 -13.31
N ARG A 19 28.30 21.83 -12.60
CA ARG A 19 27.21 20.98 -13.12
C ARG A 19 25.91 21.72 -13.43
N LEU A 20 25.91 23.04 -13.34
CA LEU A 20 24.68 23.84 -13.44
C LEU A 20 24.00 23.72 -14.80
N GLU A 21 24.76 23.86 -15.88
CA GLU A 21 24.24 23.79 -17.24
C GLU A 21 23.74 22.38 -17.57
N GLU A 22 24.47 21.35 -17.13
CA GLU A 22 24.07 19.94 -17.26
C GLU A 22 22.73 19.70 -16.55
N ALA A 23 22.62 20.05 -15.27
CA ALA A 23 21.42 19.84 -14.47
C ALA A 23 20.22 20.63 -15.02
N ALA A 24 20.43 21.87 -15.49
CA ALA A 24 19.39 22.70 -16.09
C ALA A 24 18.90 22.12 -17.43
N ALA A 25 19.82 21.67 -18.29
CA ALA A 25 19.49 21.05 -19.57
C ALA A 25 18.72 19.73 -19.37
N ASP A 26 19.17 18.90 -18.43
CA ASP A 26 18.53 17.63 -18.10
C ASP A 26 17.11 17.81 -17.55
N LEU A 27 16.93 18.78 -16.64
CA LEU A 27 15.62 19.12 -16.08
C LEU A 27 14.69 19.69 -17.15
N PHE A 28 15.19 20.60 -18.01
CA PHE A 28 14.40 21.14 -19.11
C PHE A 28 13.97 20.06 -20.10
N ALA A 29 14.87 19.14 -20.43
CA ALA A 29 14.61 18.03 -21.34
C ALA A 29 13.50 17.11 -20.80
N VAL A 30 13.57 16.70 -19.52
CA VAL A 30 12.54 15.81 -18.95
C VAL A 30 11.18 16.51 -18.78
N LEU A 31 11.16 17.81 -18.45
CA LEU A 31 9.92 18.59 -18.35
C LEU A 31 9.28 18.84 -19.73
N SER A 32 10.09 18.97 -20.77
CA SER A 32 9.63 19.20 -22.14
C SER A 32 9.31 17.91 -22.91
N ASP A 33 9.75 16.75 -22.43
CA ASP A 33 9.46 15.44 -23.03
C ASP A 33 7.94 15.20 -23.09
N VAL A 34 7.41 14.96 -24.29
CA VAL A 34 5.96 14.82 -24.55
C VAL A 34 5.31 13.68 -23.76
N SER A 35 6.08 12.66 -23.40
CA SER A 35 5.62 11.48 -22.68
C SER A 35 5.74 11.60 -21.17
N VAL A 36 6.69 12.40 -20.67
CA VAL A 36 6.95 12.62 -19.25
C VAL A 36 6.36 13.97 -18.79
N GLY A 37 7.07 15.07 -18.99
CA GLY A 37 6.59 16.37 -18.55
C GLY A 37 5.47 16.92 -19.44
N ALA A 38 5.55 16.84 -20.76
CA ALA A 38 4.59 17.43 -21.69
C ALA A 38 4.40 18.96 -21.48
N CYS A 39 5.42 19.65 -20.97
CA CYS A 39 5.50 21.10 -21.05
C CYS A 39 5.92 21.53 -22.46
N ARG A 40 5.41 22.66 -22.92
CA ARG A 40 5.97 23.37 -24.07
C ARG A 40 6.91 24.48 -23.58
N PRO A 41 7.82 24.99 -24.42
CA PRO A 41 8.64 26.14 -24.08
C PRO A 41 7.77 27.33 -23.64
N GLY A 42 8.15 27.97 -22.53
CA GLY A 42 7.39 29.06 -21.92
C GLY A 42 7.69 30.46 -22.46
N LEU A 43 8.41 30.57 -23.57
CA LEU A 43 8.70 31.84 -24.24
C LEU A 43 8.21 31.81 -25.69
N PRO A 44 7.97 32.99 -26.31
CA PRO A 44 7.62 33.07 -27.72
C PRO A 44 8.63 32.38 -28.64
N PRO A 45 8.21 31.89 -29.82
CA PRO A 45 9.11 31.31 -30.81
C PRO A 45 10.28 32.26 -31.14
N GLY A 46 11.50 31.72 -31.14
CA GLY A 46 12.74 32.50 -31.33
C GLY A 46 13.52 32.76 -30.05
N SER A 47 12.93 32.53 -28.88
CA SER A 47 13.60 32.61 -27.57
C SER A 47 13.75 31.23 -26.93
N SER A 48 14.88 30.97 -26.27
CA SER A 48 15.10 29.71 -25.54
C SER A 48 14.45 29.75 -24.17
N ALA A 49 13.60 28.78 -23.87
CA ALA A 49 13.01 28.60 -22.53
C ALA A 49 13.94 27.85 -21.54
N LEU A 50 15.14 27.49 -21.99
CA LEU A 50 16.28 27.12 -21.15
C LEU A 50 17.28 28.27 -21.20
N VAL A 51 17.39 29.01 -20.10
CA VAL A 51 18.22 30.23 -20.00
C VAL A 51 19.35 29.96 -19.02
N THR A 52 20.56 29.79 -19.55
CA THR A 52 21.77 29.45 -18.78
C THR A 52 22.95 30.34 -19.17
N GLY A 53 23.94 30.46 -18.29
CA GLY A 53 25.26 31.02 -18.61
C GLY A 53 25.76 32.13 -17.69
N ASP A 54 26.94 32.65 -18.03
CA ASP A 54 27.76 33.53 -17.17
C ASP A 54 27.39 35.03 -17.28
N GLY A 55 26.54 35.41 -18.24
CA GLY A 55 26.18 36.80 -18.51
C GLY A 55 24.78 37.21 -18.06
N LEU A 56 24.03 36.30 -17.44
CA LEU A 56 22.60 36.51 -17.18
C LEU A 56 22.39 37.37 -15.93
N THR A 57 21.98 38.63 -16.13
CA THR A 57 21.78 39.61 -15.06
C THR A 57 20.43 39.43 -14.36
N SER A 58 20.33 39.94 -13.12
CA SER A 58 19.10 39.91 -12.32
C SER A 58 17.92 40.62 -12.99
N ALA A 59 18.20 41.68 -13.75
CA ALA A 59 17.20 42.40 -14.54
C ALA A 59 16.68 41.54 -15.70
N GLU A 60 17.57 40.84 -16.42
CA GLU A 60 17.20 39.93 -17.51
C GLU A 60 16.41 38.72 -17.01
N ILE A 61 16.78 38.16 -15.86
CA ILE A 61 16.02 37.07 -15.21
C ILE A 61 14.59 37.53 -14.94
N THR A 62 14.43 38.70 -14.31
CA THR A 62 13.12 39.27 -13.97
C THR A 62 12.28 39.51 -15.23
N ALA A 63 12.88 40.14 -16.27
CA ALA A 63 12.20 40.40 -17.54
C ALA A 63 11.79 39.12 -18.28
N THR A 64 12.64 38.09 -18.24
CA THR A 64 12.37 36.79 -18.87
C THR A 64 11.20 36.09 -18.21
N VAL A 65 11.16 36.07 -16.87
CA VAL A 65 10.04 35.46 -16.12
C VAL A 65 8.74 36.22 -16.36
N HIS A 66 8.78 37.56 -16.43
CA HIS A 66 7.61 38.35 -16.82
C HIS A 66 7.12 38.02 -18.23
N THR A 67 8.04 37.86 -19.18
CA THR A 67 7.70 37.46 -20.56
C THR A 67 7.07 36.07 -20.60
N ALA A 68 7.59 35.13 -19.81
CA ALA A 68 7.04 33.78 -19.74
C ALA A 68 5.65 33.74 -19.08
N ALA A 69 5.42 34.57 -18.07
CA ALA A 69 4.10 34.74 -17.46
C ALA A 69 3.07 35.28 -18.46
N ALA A 70 3.41 36.34 -19.20
CA ALA A 70 2.56 36.89 -20.24
C ALA A 70 2.26 35.84 -21.33
N TYR A 71 3.28 35.11 -21.79
CA TYR A 71 3.11 34.08 -22.80
C TYR A 71 2.24 32.90 -22.33
N ALA A 72 2.41 32.44 -21.09
CA ALA A 72 1.56 31.41 -20.51
C ALA A 72 0.11 31.87 -20.32
N ALA A 73 -0.09 33.12 -19.92
CA ALA A 73 -1.41 33.74 -19.78
C ALA A 73 -2.18 33.79 -21.10
N GLU A 74 -1.53 34.24 -22.18
CA GLU A 74 -2.12 34.29 -23.53
C GLU A 74 -2.64 32.92 -24.01
N HIS A 75 -2.02 31.84 -23.54
CA HIS A 75 -2.36 30.46 -23.90
C HIS A 75 -3.19 29.73 -22.84
N GLY A 76 -3.58 30.41 -21.75
CA GLY A 76 -4.27 29.78 -20.62
C GLY A 76 -3.52 28.58 -20.04
N ALA A 77 -2.19 28.64 -20.02
CA ALA A 77 -1.33 27.53 -19.62
C ALA A 77 -0.83 27.72 -18.17
N VAL A 78 -0.70 26.60 -17.44
CA VAL A 78 0.04 26.59 -16.16
C VAL A 78 1.51 26.88 -16.44
N LEU A 79 2.11 27.79 -15.69
CA LEU A 79 3.51 28.16 -15.83
C LEU A 79 4.38 27.35 -14.85
N VAL A 80 5.36 26.62 -15.36
CA VAL A 80 6.38 25.90 -14.61
C VAL A 80 7.66 26.73 -14.65
N LEU A 81 8.14 27.17 -13.49
CA LEU A 81 9.36 27.95 -13.32
C LEU A 81 10.38 27.11 -12.55
N ALA A 82 11.58 26.94 -13.10
CA ALA A 82 12.70 26.33 -12.38
C ALA A 82 13.84 27.33 -12.21
N PHE A 83 14.32 27.49 -10.98
CA PHE A 83 15.45 28.35 -10.63
C PHE A 83 16.56 27.48 -10.04
N LEU A 84 17.68 27.36 -10.74
CA LEU A 84 18.82 26.55 -10.33
C LEU A 84 20.03 27.46 -10.18
N GLY A 85 20.75 27.39 -9.06
CA GLY A 85 21.99 28.15 -8.89
C GLY A 85 22.14 28.74 -7.50
N HIS A 86 22.87 29.85 -7.42
CA HIS A 86 23.14 30.51 -6.14
C HIS A 86 21.94 31.32 -5.66
N GLY A 87 21.73 31.29 -4.35
CA GLY A 87 20.73 32.11 -3.68
C GLY A 87 21.11 32.33 -2.23
N PHE A 88 20.69 33.46 -1.68
CA PHE A 88 20.99 33.85 -0.30
C PHE A 88 19.76 34.42 0.39
N VAL A 89 19.83 34.48 1.72
CA VAL A 89 18.82 35.15 2.55
C VAL A 89 19.54 36.22 3.38
N PRO A 90 19.29 37.53 3.12
CA PRO A 90 20.06 38.60 3.72
C PRO A 90 19.75 38.78 5.21
N GLY A 91 20.78 38.59 6.05
CA GLY A 91 20.70 38.80 7.50
C GLY A 91 19.71 37.86 8.20
N GLN A 92 18.75 38.42 8.96
CA GLN A 92 17.65 37.65 9.59
C GLN A 92 16.36 37.61 8.76
N ALA A 93 16.42 37.94 7.47
CA ALA A 93 15.25 37.84 6.60
C ALA A 93 14.83 36.36 6.42
N ALA A 94 13.64 36.15 5.85
CA ALA A 94 13.15 34.82 5.47
C ALA A 94 12.97 34.70 3.94
N THR A 95 13.44 35.69 3.17
CA THR A 95 13.15 35.82 1.74
C THR A 95 14.37 35.46 0.90
N LEU A 96 14.18 34.49 0.00
CA LEU A 96 15.19 34.04 -0.95
C LEU A 96 15.45 35.11 -2.02
N HIS A 97 16.71 35.44 -2.18
CA HIS A 97 17.23 36.25 -3.28
C HIS A 97 18.09 35.37 -4.19
N PHE A 98 17.64 35.19 -5.44
CA PHE A 98 18.33 34.42 -6.47
C PHE A 98 19.37 35.29 -7.18
N MET A 99 20.56 34.73 -7.41
CA MET A 99 21.72 35.49 -7.87
C MET A 99 21.90 35.39 -9.37
N GLY A 100 21.93 36.53 -10.06
CA GLY A 100 22.42 36.66 -11.43
C GLY A 100 23.93 36.91 -11.49
N ALA A 101 24.43 37.13 -12.70
CA ALA A 101 25.83 37.45 -12.97
C ALA A 101 26.29 38.77 -12.30
N ASP A 102 25.36 39.68 -12.05
CA ASP A 102 25.56 40.99 -11.44
C ASP A 102 25.33 41.02 -9.92
N SER A 103 24.98 39.87 -9.33
CA SER A 103 24.71 39.77 -7.89
C SER A 103 25.97 39.72 -7.04
N VAL A 104 25.82 40.17 -5.79
CA VAL A 104 26.82 40.02 -4.73
C VAL A 104 26.11 39.44 -3.51
N GLU A 105 26.75 38.49 -2.83
CA GLU A 105 26.18 37.83 -1.65
C GLU A 105 25.80 38.87 -0.57
N ASP A 106 24.67 38.64 0.12
CA ASP A 106 24.06 39.54 1.11
C ASP A 106 23.63 40.94 0.61
N VAL A 107 23.88 41.29 -0.66
CA VAL A 107 23.44 42.55 -1.26
C VAL A 107 22.13 42.36 -2.02
N ARG A 108 21.03 42.84 -1.45
CA ARG A 108 19.70 42.75 -2.09
C ARG A 108 19.64 43.43 -3.45
N HIS A 109 20.32 44.58 -3.58
CA HIS A 109 20.36 45.33 -4.82
C HIS A 109 21.16 44.57 -5.88
N GLY A 110 20.55 44.25 -7.02
CA GLY A 110 21.18 43.40 -8.04
C GLY A 110 20.99 41.90 -7.79
N SER A 111 19.94 41.49 -7.08
CA SER A 111 19.51 40.09 -6.96
C SER A 111 17.98 39.99 -7.15
N VAL A 112 17.47 38.78 -7.37
CA VAL A 112 16.05 38.56 -7.71
C VAL A 112 15.29 38.03 -6.49
N ASN A 113 14.35 38.80 -5.97
CA ASN A 113 13.42 38.32 -4.94
C ASN A 113 12.45 37.29 -5.53
N VAL A 114 12.68 36.01 -5.22
CA VAL A 114 11.93 34.89 -5.84
C VAL A 114 10.47 34.89 -5.38
N SER A 115 10.23 35.19 -4.11
CA SER A 115 8.88 35.25 -3.51
C SER A 115 8.02 36.30 -4.22
N GLU A 116 8.55 37.51 -4.40
CA GLU A 116 7.87 38.58 -5.14
C GLU A 116 7.65 38.23 -6.61
N LEU A 117 8.65 37.62 -7.25
CA LEU A 117 8.56 37.22 -8.66
C LEU A 117 7.47 36.16 -8.89
N LEU A 118 7.37 35.17 -8.01
CA LEU A 118 6.32 34.15 -8.04
C LEU A 118 4.94 34.75 -7.83
N THR A 119 4.78 35.66 -6.85
CA THR A 119 3.52 36.38 -6.62
C THR A 119 3.09 37.17 -7.85
N ARG A 120 4.01 37.93 -8.47
CA ARG A 120 3.69 38.70 -9.69
C ARG A 120 3.31 37.81 -10.87
N ALA A 121 3.97 36.65 -11.04
CA ALA A 121 3.58 35.68 -12.06
C ALA A 121 2.17 35.14 -11.76
N LEU A 122 1.89 34.78 -10.51
CA LEU A 122 0.59 34.25 -10.07
C LEU A 122 -0.57 35.25 -10.25
N ASP A 123 -0.29 36.54 -10.07
CA ASP A 123 -1.22 37.66 -10.24
C ASP A 123 -1.44 38.05 -11.72
N HIS A 124 -0.70 37.47 -12.67
CA HIS A 124 -0.90 37.80 -14.08
C HIS A 124 -2.28 37.30 -14.56
N PRO A 125 -3.15 38.17 -15.11
CA PRO A 125 -4.44 37.76 -15.63
C PRO A 125 -4.27 36.68 -16.70
N GLY A 126 -5.08 35.61 -16.63
CA GLY A 126 -5.02 34.50 -17.59
C GLY A 126 -4.17 33.30 -17.17
N ILE A 127 -3.35 33.40 -16.12
CA ILE A 127 -2.58 32.25 -15.62
C ILE A 127 -3.48 31.37 -14.72
N PRO A 128 -3.63 30.06 -15.02
CA PRO A 128 -4.39 29.12 -14.17
C PRO A 128 -3.64 28.72 -12.89
N GLY A 129 -2.31 28.77 -12.91
CA GLY A 129 -1.46 28.48 -11.75
C GLY A 129 0.03 28.51 -12.11
N VAL A 130 0.86 28.54 -11.08
CA VAL A 130 2.32 28.54 -11.14
C VAL A 130 2.87 27.33 -10.38
N LEU A 131 3.83 26.63 -10.97
CA LEU A 131 4.59 25.57 -10.34
C LEU A 131 6.06 25.96 -10.28
N GLY A 132 6.62 26.12 -9.08
CA GLY A 132 8.03 26.47 -8.87
C GLY A 132 8.88 25.26 -8.48
N ILE A 133 10.06 25.13 -9.10
CA ILE A 133 11.11 24.17 -8.75
C ILE A 133 12.36 24.98 -8.39
N ILE A 134 12.74 25.00 -7.11
CA ILE A 134 13.78 25.89 -6.60
C ILE A 134 14.96 25.07 -6.09
N ASP A 135 16.10 25.13 -6.77
CA ASP A 135 17.35 24.47 -6.40
C ASP A 135 18.44 25.51 -6.10
N THR A 136 18.31 26.11 -4.92
CA THR A 136 19.24 27.11 -4.41
C THR A 136 19.53 26.83 -2.94
N CYS A 137 20.59 27.43 -2.40
CA CYS A 137 20.68 27.56 -0.95
C CYS A 137 19.48 28.32 -0.41
N HIS A 138 19.00 27.95 0.78
CA HIS A 138 17.85 28.56 1.45
C HIS A 138 16.55 28.57 0.61
N ALA A 139 16.33 27.54 -0.23
CA ALA A 139 15.23 27.50 -1.20
C ALA A 139 13.83 27.72 -0.59
N ALA A 140 13.60 27.27 0.65
CA ALA A 140 12.35 27.49 1.37
C ALA A 140 12.01 28.98 1.62
N GLY A 141 12.97 29.90 1.48
CA GLY A 141 12.71 31.34 1.48
C GLY A 141 11.99 31.86 0.23
N ALA A 142 11.75 31.02 -0.77
CA ALA A 142 10.96 31.36 -1.96
C ALA A 142 9.45 31.50 -1.68
N LEU A 143 8.97 31.07 -0.51
CA LEU A 143 7.56 31.09 -0.15
C LEU A 143 6.99 32.52 -0.13
N PRO A 144 5.89 32.79 -0.86
CA PRO A 144 5.10 34.01 -0.68
C PRO A 144 4.44 34.08 0.68
N ALA A 145 4.25 35.29 1.21
CA ALA A 145 3.47 35.48 2.42
C ALA A 145 1.99 35.15 2.14
N ALA A 146 1.29 34.58 3.12
CA ALA A 146 -0.11 34.16 2.97
C ALA A 146 -1.05 35.31 2.57
N GLN A 147 -0.76 36.53 3.03
CA GLN A 147 -1.50 37.74 2.66
C GLN A 147 -1.36 38.06 1.16
N ASP A 148 -0.21 37.81 0.55
CA ASP A 148 0.03 38.11 -0.87
C ASP A 148 -0.69 37.10 -1.76
N LEU A 149 -0.80 35.84 -1.31
CA LEU A 149 -1.55 34.79 -2.02
C LEU A 149 -3.07 35.00 -1.98
N THR A 150 -3.58 35.65 -0.93
CA THR A 150 -5.02 35.83 -0.69
C THR A 150 -5.54 37.19 -1.18
N ALA A 151 -4.73 38.24 -1.13
CA ALA A 151 -5.12 39.62 -1.46
C ALA A 151 -4.93 40.00 -2.95
N GLY A 152 -4.36 39.12 -3.77
CA GLY A 152 -4.04 39.38 -5.18
C GLY A 152 -5.25 39.63 -6.10
N THR A 153 -4.97 39.99 -7.36
CA THR A 153 -5.98 40.41 -8.37
C THR A 153 -7.04 39.34 -8.67
N ARG A 154 -6.75 38.09 -8.33
CA ARG A 154 -7.65 36.94 -8.49
C ARG A 154 -8.28 36.44 -7.18
N LEU A 155 -8.23 37.21 -6.09
CA LEU A 155 -8.88 36.90 -4.80
C LEU A 155 -8.59 35.46 -4.31
N GLY A 156 -7.34 35.01 -4.44
CA GLY A 156 -6.92 33.67 -4.04
C GLY A 156 -7.36 32.52 -4.95
N GLN A 157 -7.86 32.79 -6.16
CA GLN A 157 -8.26 31.74 -7.12
C GLN A 157 -7.08 31.08 -7.85
N SER A 158 -5.92 31.73 -7.93
CA SER A 158 -4.73 31.18 -8.61
C SER A 158 -4.02 30.15 -7.74
N ARG A 159 -3.46 29.10 -8.37
CA ARG A 159 -2.75 28.02 -7.69
C ARG A 159 -1.25 28.20 -7.68
N LEU A 160 -0.63 27.88 -6.56
CA LEU A 160 0.83 27.88 -6.43
C LEU A 160 1.31 26.58 -5.81
N SER A 161 2.16 25.84 -6.51
CA SER A 161 2.84 24.67 -5.96
C SER A 161 4.36 24.86 -6.04
N LEU A 162 5.08 24.67 -4.95
CA LEU A 162 6.53 24.87 -4.86
C LEU A 162 7.23 23.61 -4.36
N LEU A 163 8.23 23.15 -5.12
CA LEU A 163 9.16 22.11 -4.72
C LEU A 163 10.55 22.73 -4.55
N MET A 164 11.10 22.64 -3.35
CA MET A 164 12.28 23.40 -2.94
C MET A 164 13.35 22.45 -2.41
N GLY A 165 14.57 22.62 -2.93
CA GLY A 165 15.71 21.74 -2.68
C GLY A 165 16.32 21.87 -1.29
N SER A 166 16.01 22.89 -0.49
CA SER A 166 16.54 23.01 0.87
C SER A 166 15.61 23.77 1.81
N SER A 167 15.81 23.60 3.12
CA SER A 167 15.14 24.40 4.16
C SER A 167 15.78 25.80 4.28
N LEU A 168 15.13 26.70 5.05
CA LEU A 168 15.61 28.07 5.24
C LEU A 168 17.01 28.15 5.89
N SER A 169 17.42 27.15 6.66
CA SER A 169 18.71 27.14 7.37
C SER A 169 19.76 26.23 6.71
N GLN A 170 19.50 25.76 5.48
CA GLN A 170 20.34 24.78 4.82
C GLN A 170 20.79 25.22 3.41
N ALA A 171 22.08 25.01 3.14
CA ALA A 171 22.66 25.12 1.80
C ALA A 171 22.27 23.91 0.92
N ALA A 172 21.99 24.16 -0.36
CA ALA A 172 21.86 23.10 -1.36
C ALA A 172 23.26 22.67 -1.83
N VAL A 173 23.45 21.38 -2.11
CA VAL A 173 24.77 20.82 -2.47
C VAL A 173 24.70 20.16 -3.84
N ASP A 174 25.65 20.49 -4.71
CA ASP A 174 25.90 19.83 -6.03
C ASP A 174 24.65 19.69 -6.93
N LEU A 175 23.65 20.56 -6.77
CA LEU A 175 22.37 20.48 -7.49
C LEU A 175 21.72 19.09 -7.38
N ALA A 176 21.96 18.42 -6.24
CA ALA A 176 21.51 17.05 -5.99
C ALA A 176 19.98 16.95 -6.08
N PHE A 177 19.27 18.02 -5.70
CA PHE A 177 17.83 18.12 -5.84
C PHE A 177 17.37 18.06 -7.30
N SER A 178 17.86 18.93 -8.19
CA SER A 178 17.42 18.92 -9.60
C SER A 178 17.80 17.64 -10.34
N ARG A 179 18.96 17.06 -10.01
CA ARG A 179 19.41 15.79 -10.57
C ARG A 179 18.58 14.60 -10.07
N GLY A 180 18.30 14.57 -8.77
CA GLY A 180 17.43 13.58 -8.15
C GLY A 180 16.01 13.68 -8.72
N LEU A 181 15.47 14.89 -8.83
CA LEU A 181 14.16 15.14 -9.43
C LEU A 181 14.13 14.65 -10.89
N THR A 182 15.12 14.99 -11.71
CA THR A 182 15.20 14.52 -13.11
C THR A 182 15.18 13.00 -13.19
N THR A 183 15.95 12.33 -12.33
CA THR A 183 16.00 10.86 -12.26
C THR A 183 14.63 10.28 -11.90
N LEU A 184 13.97 10.86 -10.88
CA LEU A 184 12.63 10.45 -10.47
C LEU A 184 11.56 10.68 -11.54
N LEU A 185 11.61 11.79 -12.25
CA LEU A 185 10.66 12.08 -13.32
C LEU A 185 10.80 11.09 -14.49
N ARG A 186 12.04 10.70 -14.83
CA ARG A 186 12.32 9.68 -15.86
C ARG A 186 11.83 8.29 -15.43
N ARG A 187 12.10 7.91 -14.17
CA ARG A 187 11.77 6.58 -13.62
C ARG A 187 10.28 6.41 -13.30
N GLY A 188 9.65 7.46 -12.78
CA GLY A 188 8.30 7.42 -12.20
C GLY A 188 8.27 6.90 -10.75
N LEU A 189 7.07 6.88 -10.17
CA LEU A 189 6.81 6.40 -8.81
C LEU A 189 5.72 5.33 -8.83
N LEU A 190 5.99 4.17 -8.20
CA LEU A 190 5.07 3.02 -8.23
C LEU A 190 3.76 3.26 -7.47
N THR A 191 3.80 4.06 -6.40
CA THR A 191 2.66 4.36 -5.54
C THR A 191 1.84 5.57 -5.99
N ALA A 192 2.31 6.30 -7.00
CA ALA A 192 1.64 7.50 -7.48
C ALA A 192 0.67 7.17 -8.62
N GLY A 193 -0.39 7.98 -8.77
CA GLY A 193 -1.33 7.87 -9.87
C GLY A 193 -0.70 8.14 -11.25
N ARG A 194 -1.53 8.32 -12.29
CA ARG A 194 -1.05 8.59 -13.67
C ARG A 194 -0.24 9.89 -13.82
N LYS A 195 -0.34 10.80 -12.85
CA LYS A 195 0.34 12.09 -12.80
C LYS A 195 1.04 12.19 -11.45
N LEU A 196 2.30 12.62 -11.47
CA LEU A 196 3.09 12.89 -10.28
C LEU A 196 2.72 14.28 -9.75
N THR A 197 2.21 14.32 -8.52
CA THR A 197 1.92 15.55 -7.78
C THR A 197 3.12 15.98 -6.95
N LEU A 198 3.00 17.16 -6.34
CA LEU A 198 4.01 17.67 -5.41
C LEU A 198 4.18 16.75 -4.18
N ALA A 199 3.09 16.17 -3.68
CA ALA A 199 3.12 15.27 -2.52
C ALA A 199 3.91 13.99 -2.84
N ASP A 200 3.66 13.39 -4.01
CA ASP A 200 4.35 12.17 -4.45
C ASP A 200 5.87 12.39 -4.53
N LEU A 201 6.28 13.48 -5.19
CA LEU A 201 7.69 13.79 -5.43
C LEU A 201 8.40 14.28 -4.15
N GLY A 202 7.72 15.06 -3.31
CA GLY A 202 8.28 15.53 -2.05
C GLY A 202 8.61 14.38 -1.10
N HIS A 203 7.76 13.35 -1.03
CA HIS A 203 8.03 12.16 -0.22
C HIS A 203 9.18 11.33 -0.80
N ALA A 204 9.18 11.07 -2.11
CA ALA A 204 10.22 10.28 -2.77
C ALA A 204 11.60 10.93 -2.67
N LEU A 205 11.70 12.24 -2.93
CA LEU A 205 12.97 12.97 -2.87
C LEU A 205 13.57 13.01 -1.46
N ARG A 206 12.75 13.13 -0.40
CA ARG A 206 13.23 13.08 0.99
C ARG A 206 13.85 11.74 1.36
N ARG A 207 13.38 10.66 0.73
CA ARG A 207 13.93 9.32 0.93
C ARG A 207 15.25 9.11 0.19
N GLU A 208 15.37 9.64 -1.03
CA GLU A 208 16.57 9.44 -1.86
C GLU A 208 17.72 10.40 -1.52
N LEU A 209 17.40 11.65 -1.16
CA LEU A 209 18.39 12.69 -0.90
C LEU A 209 18.63 12.84 0.60
N VAL A 210 19.27 11.83 1.19
CA VAL A 210 19.64 11.83 2.61
C VAL A 210 20.58 13.00 2.90
N GLY A 211 20.21 13.84 3.87
CA GLY A 211 20.98 15.01 4.28
C GLY A 211 20.55 16.31 3.61
N GLN A 212 19.55 16.33 2.72
CA GLN A 212 18.99 17.54 2.11
C GLN A 212 17.49 17.69 2.46
N ASN A 213 17.11 18.79 3.12
CA ASN A 213 15.73 19.00 3.59
C ASN A 213 14.82 19.52 2.47
N ILE A 214 14.25 18.59 1.71
CA ILE A 214 13.31 18.92 0.63
C ILE A 214 11.99 19.46 1.20
N THR A 215 11.62 20.66 0.78
CA THR A 215 10.40 21.35 1.22
C THR A 215 9.39 21.40 0.07
N ALA A 216 8.13 21.13 0.38
CA ALA A 216 7.03 21.15 -0.57
C ALA A 216 5.92 22.04 -0.01
N PHE A 217 5.36 22.92 -0.82
CA PHE A 217 4.25 23.80 -0.47
C PHE A 217 3.20 23.82 -1.57
N ASP A 218 1.94 23.69 -1.22
CA ASP A 218 0.83 23.74 -2.16
C ASP A 218 -0.27 24.67 -1.67
N TYR A 219 -0.65 25.63 -2.50
CA TYR A 219 -1.76 26.55 -2.30
C TYR A 219 -2.83 26.27 -3.35
N ALA A 220 -3.91 25.62 -2.90
CA ALA A 220 -4.94 25.07 -3.78
C ALA A 220 -5.91 26.11 -4.37
N GLY A 221 -6.04 27.30 -3.76
CA GLY A 221 -7.06 28.28 -4.14
C GLY A 221 -8.48 27.69 -4.16
N ALA A 222 -9.34 28.18 -5.05
CA ALA A 222 -10.75 27.75 -5.15
C ALA A 222 -11.01 26.59 -6.14
N ALA A 223 -9.98 25.96 -6.70
CA ALA A 223 -10.12 24.91 -7.72
C ALA A 223 -10.01 23.49 -7.14
N SER A 224 -10.56 22.47 -7.82
CA SER A 224 -10.70 21.10 -7.29
C SER A 224 -9.52 20.15 -7.53
N GLU A 225 -8.74 20.30 -8.62
CA GLU A 225 -7.71 19.29 -9.00
C GLU A 225 -6.25 19.74 -8.80
N PRO A 226 -5.40 19.10 -8.00
CA PRO A 226 -4.04 19.57 -7.72
C PRO A 226 -3.18 19.78 -8.98
N LEU A 227 -2.21 20.71 -8.92
CA LEU A 227 -1.20 20.82 -9.97
C LEU A 227 -0.31 19.56 -9.98
N TRP A 228 0.09 19.13 -11.17
CA TRP A 228 0.96 17.99 -11.37
C TRP A 228 2.26 18.42 -12.05
N ILE A 229 3.36 17.71 -11.78
CA ILE A 229 4.72 18.01 -12.27
C ILE A 229 5.04 17.22 -13.54
N ALA A 230 4.76 15.92 -13.58
CA ALA A 230 4.93 15.11 -14.79
C ALA A 230 3.91 13.98 -14.85
N ARG A 231 3.79 13.34 -16.01
CA ARG A 231 3.11 12.04 -16.13
C ARG A 231 3.99 11.00 -15.47
N ASN A 232 3.35 10.08 -14.75
CA ASN A 232 4.07 9.03 -14.06
C ASN A 232 4.51 7.96 -15.06
N ALA A 233 5.82 7.87 -15.30
CA ALA A 233 6.40 6.89 -16.21
C ALA A 233 6.07 5.45 -15.80
N SER A 234 6.05 5.14 -14.49
CA SER A 234 5.72 3.80 -13.97
C SER A 234 4.26 3.44 -14.20
N ALA A 235 3.33 4.39 -14.04
CA ALA A 235 1.91 4.17 -14.36
C ALA A 235 1.70 3.94 -15.87
N ARG A 236 2.54 4.54 -16.73
CA ARG A 236 2.51 4.28 -18.17
C ARG A 236 3.05 2.89 -18.52
N MET A 237 4.08 2.41 -17.81
CA MET A 237 4.57 1.03 -17.96
C MET A 237 3.48 0.00 -17.62
N ALA A 238 2.69 0.26 -16.58
CA ALA A 238 1.53 -0.55 -16.23
C ALA A 238 0.41 -0.48 -17.30
N LEU A 239 0.19 0.68 -17.92
CA LEU A 239 -0.85 0.90 -18.94
C LEU A 239 -0.49 0.40 -20.35
N LEU A 240 0.79 0.33 -20.71
CA LEU A 240 1.25 -0.09 -22.04
C LEU A 240 1.29 -1.61 -22.24
N GLY A 241 0.82 -2.40 -21.28
CA GLY A 241 0.69 -3.85 -21.44
C GLY A 241 2.03 -4.59 -21.53
N GLY A 242 3.11 -4.01 -21.00
CA GLY A 242 4.40 -4.69 -20.91
C GLY A 242 4.27 -5.99 -20.11
N LEU A 243 4.98 -7.03 -20.55
CA LEU A 243 4.96 -8.36 -19.92
C LEU A 243 6.06 -8.52 -18.84
N THR A 244 6.77 -7.43 -18.53
CA THR A 244 7.86 -7.35 -17.54
C THR A 244 7.65 -6.15 -16.62
N GLY A 245 7.91 -6.29 -15.32
CA GLY A 245 7.74 -5.23 -14.33
C GLY A 245 9.03 -4.41 -14.08
N PRO A 246 9.01 -3.51 -13.08
CA PRO A 246 10.13 -2.63 -12.75
C PRO A 246 11.38 -3.37 -12.24
N LEU A 247 11.25 -4.43 -11.45
CA LEU A 247 12.39 -5.20 -10.92
C LEU A 247 13.13 -5.93 -12.04
N ALA A 248 12.39 -6.52 -12.98
CA ALA A 248 13.00 -7.06 -14.19
C ALA A 248 13.81 -6.01 -14.94
N HIS A 249 13.29 -4.78 -15.07
CA HIS A 249 13.99 -3.72 -15.78
C HIS A 249 15.26 -3.27 -15.07
N GLU A 250 15.22 -3.15 -13.74
CA GLU A 250 16.39 -2.81 -12.91
C GLU A 250 17.47 -3.89 -13.01
N GLU A 251 17.13 -5.17 -12.80
CA GLU A 251 18.08 -6.28 -12.86
C GLU A 251 18.65 -6.48 -14.28
N LEU A 252 17.83 -6.33 -15.33
CA LEU A 252 18.32 -6.38 -16.72
C LEU A 252 19.25 -5.22 -17.04
N THR A 253 18.95 -4.01 -16.55
CA THR A 253 19.81 -2.84 -16.78
C THR A 253 21.15 -3.00 -16.07
N GLU A 254 21.15 -3.47 -14.83
CA GLU A 254 22.38 -3.70 -14.07
C GLU A 254 23.22 -4.82 -14.69
N SER A 255 22.59 -5.97 -15.00
CA SER A 255 23.31 -7.15 -15.46
C SER A 255 23.85 -7.01 -16.90
N LEU A 256 23.04 -6.49 -17.84
CA LEU A 256 23.45 -6.31 -19.23
C LEU A 256 24.47 -5.18 -19.41
N GLY A 257 24.42 -4.16 -18.54
CA GLY A 257 25.40 -3.07 -18.51
C GLY A 257 26.81 -3.50 -18.09
N ARG A 258 26.94 -4.65 -17.43
CA ARG A 258 28.22 -5.20 -16.95
C ARG A 258 28.86 -6.23 -17.88
N VAL A 259 28.13 -6.72 -18.88
CA VAL A 259 28.70 -7.58 -19.93
C VAL A 259 29.65 -6.74 -20.78
N ASP A 260 30.82 -7.28 -21.16
CA ASP A 260 31.76 -6.60 -22.07
C ASP A 260 31.73 -7.24 -23.48
N PRO A 261 31.37 -6.48 -24.53
CA PRO A 261 30.84 -5.11 -24.50
C PRO A 261 29.39 -5.06 -23.97
N PRO A 262 28.96 -3.91 -23.41
CA PRO A 262 27.61 -3.74 -22.88
C PRO A 262 26.53 -4.10 -23.89
N VAL A 263 25.54 -4.87 -23.44
CA VAL A 263 24.41 -5.30 -24.29
C VAL A 263 23.24 -4.33 -24.07
N PRO A 264 22.60 -3.82 -25.14
CA PRO A 264 21.44 -2.95 -25.00
C PRO A 264 20.30 -3.66 -24.25
N VAL A 265 19.72 -2.97 -23.26
CA VAL A 265 18.55 -3.46 -22.53
C VAL A 265 17.34 -3.47 -23.47
N PRO A 266 16.58 -4.58 -23.57
CA PRO A 266 15.32 -4.60 -24.30
C PRO A 266 14.40 -3.48 -23.83
N THR A 267 13.78 -2.75 -24.76
CA THR A 267 12.91 -1.61 -24.42
C THR A 267 11.77 -2.03 -23.48
N PRO A 268 11.33 -1.18 -22.55
CA PRO A 268 10.16 -1.44 -21.71
C PRO A 268 8.95 -1.85 -22.56
N GLY A 269 8.37 -3.03 -22.28
CA GLY A 269 7.35 -3.65 -23.15
C GLY A 269 7.90 -4.60 -24.22
N ALA A 270 9.17 -5.00 -24.08
CA ALA A 270 9.85 -6.01 -24.88
C ALA A 270 8.96 -7.24 -25.14
N SER A 271 8.81 -7.60 -26.41
CA SER A 271 8.17 -8.88 -26.78
C SER A 271 9.08 -10.03 -26.33
N LEU A 272 8.49 -11.21 -26.09
CA LEU A 272 9.25 -12.44 -25.81
C LEU A 272 10.38 -12.65 -26.82
N GLN A 273 10.13 -12.35 -28.09
CA GLN A 273 11.12 -12.47 -29.16
C GLN A 273 12.34 -11.54 -28.95
N SER A 274 12.14 -10.32 -28.47
CA SER A 274 13.25 -9.40 -28.20
C SER A 274 14.11 -9.85 -27.02
N VAL A 275 13.49 -10.41 -25.97
CA VAL A 275 14.23 -10.97 -24.82
C VAL A 275 14.98 -12.24 -25.22
N LEU A 276 14.35 -13.12 -26.00
CA LEU A 276 15.01 -14.32 -26.55
C LEU A 276 16.18 -13.99 -27.47
N GLN A 277 16.07 -12.93 -28.27
CA GLN A 277 17.17 -12.48 -29.12
C GLN A 277 18.32 -11.95 -28.26
N CYS A 278 18.03 -11.10 -27.28
CA CYS A 278 19.04 -10.60 -26.34
C CYS A 278 19.75 -11.75 -25.62
N ARG A 279 19.00 -12.78 -25.18
CA ARG A 279 19.57 -14.00 -24.59
C ARG A 279 20.53 -14.73 -25.51
N LYS A 280 20.19 -14.89 -26.79
CA LYS A 280 21.10 -15.49 -27.78
C LYS A 280 22.37 -14.67 -27.93
N ASP A 281 22.25 -13.35 -27.96
CA ASP A 281 23.39 -12.44 -28.11
C ASP A 281 24.33 -12.51 -26.90
N VAL A 282 23.79 -12.60 -25.67
CA VAL A 282 24.57 -12.78 -24.43
C VAL A 282 25.22 -14.16 -24.38
N LEU A 283 24.52 -15.23 -24.76
CA LEU A 283 25.09 -16.59 -24.81
C LEU A 283 26.20 -16.73 -25.85
N GLY A 284 26.20 -15.90 -26.89
CA GLY A 284 27.29 -15.81 -27.86
C GLY A 284 28.57 -15.15 -27.32
N ARG A 285 28.55 -14.62 -26.09
CA ARG A 285 29.72 -14.02 -25.42
C ARG A 285 30.57 -15.08 -24.71
N ALA A 286 31.83 -14.73 -24.46
CA ALA A 286 32.74 -15.57 -23.70
C ALA A 286 32.19 -15.84 -22.28
N PRO A 287 32.38 -17.05 -21.72
CA PRO A 287 31.96 -17.35 -20.36
C PRO A 287 32.58 -16.42 -19.31
N SER A 288 31.73 -15.79 -18.50
CA SER A 288 32.10 -14.96 -17.35
C SER A 288 30.97 -14.95 -16.31
N GLU A 289 31.26 -14.52 -15.08
CA GLU A 289 30.24 -14.40 -14.03
C GLU A 289 29.17 -13.35 -14.39
N GLU A 290 29.58 -12.26 -15.05
CA GLU A 290 28.69 -11.19 -15.54
C GLU A 290 27.77 -11.71 -16.64
N ARG A 291 28.29 -12.52 -17.57
CA ARG A 291 27.48 -13.20 -18.58
C ARG A 291 26.44 -14.09 -17.91
N ASP A 292 26.85 -14.91 -16.94
CA ASP A 292 25.95 -15.85 -16.29
C ASP A 292 24.88 -15.13 -15.46
N ARG A 293 25.20 -13.99 -14.84
CA ARG A 293 24.20 -13.12 -14.19
C ARG A 293 23.22 -12.55 -15.20
N ALA A 294 23.69 -12.03 -16.33
CA ALA A 294 22.83 -11.50 -17.39
C ALA A 294 21.90 -12.57 -17.99
N VAL A 295 22.40 -13.81 -18.17
CA VAL A 295 21.58 -14.94 -18.61
C VAL A 295 20.48 -15.26 -17.59
N ARG A 296 20.80 -15.29 -16.28
CA ARG A 296 19.78 -15.50 -15.23
C ARG A 296 18.71 -14.41 -15.22
N ALA A 297 19.12 -13.15 -15.36
CA ALA A 297 18.17 -12.03 -15.43
C ALA A 297 17.23 -12.15 -16.65
N LEU A 298 17.77 -12.53 -17.81
CA LEU A 298 16.98 -12.77 -19.02
C LEU A 298 16.05 -13.99 -18.90
N ASP A 299 16.51 -15.06 -18.24
CA ASP A 299 15.68 -16.25 -17.97
C ASP A 299 14.51 -15.91 -17.02
N GLY A 300 14.77 -15.14 -15.97
CA GLY A 300 13.71 -14.60 -15.09
C GLY A 300 12.69 -13.76 -15.87
N ALA A 301 13.14 -12.91 -16.79
CA ALA A 301 12.26 -12.12 -17.63
C ALA A 301 11.43 -12.99 -18.60
N ILE A 302 12.01 -14.04 -19.19
CA ILE A 302 11.32 -15.00 -20.06
C ILE A 302 10.23 -15.74 -19.28
N ILE A 303 10.55 -16.21 -18.06
CA ILE A 303 9.60 -16.87 -17.16
C ILE A 303 8.43 -15.93 -16.82
N ALA A 304 8.74 -14.68 -16.48
CA ALA A 304 7.72 -13.68 -16.16
C ALA A 304 6.77 -13.44 -17.34
N ILE A 305 7.33 -13.24 -18.54
CA ILE A 305 6.58 -13.02 -19.78
C ILE A 305 5.66 -14.21 -20.10
N HIS A 306 6.19 -15.44 -20.04
CA HIS A 306 5.41 -16.65 -20.28
C HIS A 306 4.27 -16.80 -19.28
N THR A 307 4.54 -16.50 -18.01
CA THR A 307 3.56 -16.63 -16.93
C THR A 307 2.45 -15.60 -17.02
N VAL A 308 2.77 -14.32 -17.25
CA VAL A 308 1.75 -13.27 -17.43
C VAL A 308 0.88 -13.58 -18.65
N THR A 309 1.51 -14.00 -19.76
CA THR A 309 0.77 -14.39 -20.98
C THR A 309 -0.17 -15.57 -20.72
N PHE A 310 0.32 -16.57 -19.98
CA PHE A 310 -0.48 -17.73 -19.58
C PHE A 310 -1.66 -17.33 -18.68
N ILE A 311 -1.42 -16.57 -17.61
CA ILE A 311 -2.48 -16.13 -16.68
C ILE A 311 -3.59 -15.39 -17.44
N ARG A 312 -3.23 -14.44 -18.31
CA ARG A 312 -4.20 -13.67 -19.11
C ARG A 312 -4.97 -14.54 -20.09
N GLY A 313 -4.32 -15.51 -20.72
CA GLY A 313 -4.96 -16.42 -21.68
C GLY A 313 -5.85 -17.48 -21.01
N TRP A 314 -5.40 -18.03 -19.88
CA TRP A 314 -6.06 -19.12 -19.18
C TRP A 314 -7.23 -18.64 -18.32
N ILE A 315 -7.03 -17.59 -17.53
CA ILE A 315 -8.06 -17.07 -16.61
C ILE A 315 -8.97 -16.05 -17.32
N GLY A 316 -8.41 -15.25 -18.22
CA GLY A 316 -9.16 -14.28 -19.01
C GLY A 316 -9.94 -13.29 -18.15
N GLY A 317 -11.23 -13.10 -18.47
CA GLY A 317 -12.11 -12.13 -17.80
C GLY A 317 -12.43 -12.44 -16.34
N LYS A 318 -12.04 -13.61 -15.81
CA LYS A 318 -12.19 -13.96 -14.38
C LYS A 318 -11.05 -13.43 -13.51
N LEU A 319 -10.01 -12.84 -14.12
CA LEU A 319 -8.87 -12.31 -13.40
C LEU A 319 -9.26 -11.00 -12.71
N THR A 320 -9.37 -11.05 -11.38
CA THR A 320 -9.68 -9.87 -10.55
C THR A 320 -8.52 -9.54 -9.63
N THR A 321 -8.42 -8.27 -9.23
CA THR A 321 -7.45 -7.81 -8.21
C THR A 321 -7.62 -8.59 -6.90
N GLU A 322 -8.86 -8.92 -6.55
CA GLU A 322 -9.20 -9.72 -5.37
C GLU A 322 -8.64 -11.15 -5.46
N ALA A 323 -8.85 -11.85 -6.57
CA ALA A 323 -8.35 -13.21 -6.76
C ALA A 323 -6.80 -13.25 -6.75
N MET A 324 -6.16 -12.27 -7.41
CA MET A 324 -4.70 -12.09 -7.37
C MET A 324 -4.19 -11.86 -5.95
N ARG A 325 -4.86 -10.98 -5.19
CA ARG A 325 -4.51 -10.70 -3.80
C ARG A 325 -4.66 -11.94 -2.93
N HIS A 326 -5.77 -12.67 -3.07
CA HIS A 326 -6.05 -13.88 -2.30
C HIS A 326 -5.03 -14.99 -2.58
N ALA A 327 -4.68 -15.21 -3.85
CA ALA A 327 -3.70 -16.22 -4.23
C ALA A 327 -2.29 -15.88 -3.71
N LEU A 328 -1.86 -14.62 -3.86
CA LEU A 328 -0.58 -14.14 -3.35
C LEU A 328 -0.50 -14.27 -1.83
N HIS A 329 -1.57 -13.90 -1.13
CA HIS A 329 -1.70 -14.09 0.33
C HIS A 329 -1.54 -15.53 0.74
N THR A 330 -2.30 -16.40 0.08
CA THR A 330 -2.32 -17.81 0.43
C THR A 330 -0.92 -18.43 0.29
N MET A 331 -0.18 -18.02 -0.74
CA MET A 331 1.20 -18.45 -0.96
C MET A 331 2.17 -17.87 0.07
N LEU A 332 2.22 -16.55 0.26
CA LEU A 332 3.17 -15.90 1.18
C LEU A 332 2.96 -16.35 2.62
N ALA A 333 1.71 -16.62 3.01
CA ALA A 333 1.38 -17.18 4.31
C ALA A 333 1.98 -18.58 4.51
N ALA A 334 1.92 -19.44 3.49
CA ALA A 334 2.48 -20.78 3.53
C ALA A 334 4.02 -20.76 3.63
N ASP A 335 4.66 -19.81 2.93
CA ASP A 335 6.11 -19.69 2.88
C ASP A 335 6.71 -18.84 4.02
N ARG A 336 5.86 -18.40 4.97
CA ARG A 336 6.25 -17.51 6.08
C ARG A 336 6.96 -16.24 5.61
N ARG A 337 6.64 -15.76 4.41
CA ARG A 337 7.21 -14.54 3.85
C ARG A 337 6.34 -13.35 4.20
N VAL A 338 6.99 -12.22 4.44
CA VAL A 338 6.37 -10.89 4.40
C VAL A 338 6.75 -10.32 3.02
N PRO A 339 5.79 -9.85 2.21
CA PRO A 339 6.14 -9.25 0.93
C PRO A 339 7.08 -8.05 1.14
N GLY A 340 7.93 -7.77 0.15
CA GLY A 340 8.67 -6.51 0.12
C GLY A 340 7.69 -5.34 0.25
N ALA A 341 8.09 -4.28 0.96
CA ALA A 341 7.26 -3.09 1.05
C ALA A 341 6.99 -2.57 -0.38
N SER A 342 5.73 -2.60 -0.83
CA SER A 342 5.20 -2.04 -2.10
C SER A 342 5.02 -2.97 -3.33
N VAL A 343 4.53 -4.21 -3.17
CA VAL A 343 4.13 -5.03 -4.35
C VAL A 343 2.91 -4.42 -5.05
N SER A 344 3.01 -4.13 -6.35
CA SER A 344 1.87 -3.72 -7.18
C SER A 344 0.92 -4.90 -7.41
N ILE A 345 -0.35 -4.78 -7.03
CA ILE A 345 -1.36 -5.84 -7.20
C ILE A 345 -1.88 -5.85 -8.66
N THR A 346 -0.97 -6.18 -9.56
CA THR A 346 -1.22 -6.49 -10.97
C THR A 346 -0.56 -7.83 -11.29
N ASP A 347 -1.03 -8.52 -12.33
CA ASP A 347 -0.42 -9.79 -12.75
C ASP A 347 1.07 -9.62 -13.07
N VAL A 348 1.43 -8.54 -13.77
CA VAL A 348 2.83 -8.18 -14.05
C VAL A 348 3.59 -7.88 -12.76
N GLY A 349 3.05 -7.03 -11.88
CA GLY A 349 3.74 -6.62 -10.66
C GLY A 349 3.99 -7.77 -9.69
N ILE A 350 3.03 -8.68 -9.55
CA ILE A 350 3.18 -9.87 -8.71
C ILE A 350 4.22 -10.82 -9.30
N ILE A 351 4.13 -11.12 -10.60
CA ILE A 351 5.07 -12.05 -11.23
C ILE A 351 6.50 -11.48 -11.25
N ASP A 352 6.64 -10.16 -11.43
CA ASP A 352 7.92 -9.46 -11.35
C ASP A 352 8.55 -9.57 -9.95
N GLU A 353 7.76 -9.35 -8.89
CA GLU A 353 8.20 -9.56 -7.51
C GLU A 353 8.64 -11.01 -7.26
N LEU A 354 7.86 -12.00 -7.71
CA LEU A 354 8.18 -13.41 -7.46
C LEU A 354 9.39 -13.90 -8.27
N ALA A 355 9.62 -13.34 -9.46
CA ALA A 355 10.74 -13.71 -10.32
C ALA A 355 12.06 -13.06 -9.88
N PHE A 356 12.03 -11.84 -9.31
CA PHE A 356 13.26 -11.06 -9.04
C PHE A 356 13.51 -10.78 -7.55
N ASN A 357 12.53 -11.01 -6.68
CA ASN A 357 12.68 -10.87 -5.23
C ASN A 357 12.33 -12.18 -4.51
N HIS A 358 13.06 -13.25 -4.83
CA HIS A 358 12.92 -14.58 -4.20
C HIS A 358 14.01 -14.80 -3.12
N PRO A 359 13.79 -15.68 -2.11
CA PRO A 359 14.77 -15.91 -1.06
C PRO A 359 16.04 -16.55 -1.63
N GLU A 360 17.18 -16.40 -0.95
CA GLU A 360 18.46 -17.00 -1.35
C GLU A 360 18.42 -18.54 -1.47
N SER A 361 17.44 -19.18 -0.82
CA SER A 361 17.20 -20.62 -0.92
C SER A 361 16.53 -21.04 -2.23
N GLU A 362 16.07 -20.09 -3.05
CA GLU A 362 15.52 -20.30 -4.38
C GLU A 362 16.44 -19.63 -5.42
N THR A 363 16.70 -20.33 -6.52
CA THR A 363 17.60 -19.85 -7.57
C THR A 363 16.92 -18.96 -8.60
N ASP A 364 15.61 -19.09 -8.77
CA ASP A 364 14.85 -18.54 -9.91
C ASP A 364 13.39 -18.16 -9.59
N GLY A 365 12.94 -18.31 -8.34
CA GLY A 365 11.57 -18.00 -7.91
C GLY A 365 10.47 -18.90 -8.52
N LEU A 366 10.81 -19.91 -9.33
CA LEU A 366 9.84 -20.74 -10.06
C LEU A 366 8.86 -21.46 -9.15
N ARG A 367 9.31 -21.90 -7.97
CA ARG A 367 8.43 -22.54 -6.99
C ARG A 367 7.34 -21.59 -6.51
N SER A 368 7.72 -20.35 -6.18
CA SER A 368 6.78 -19.30 -5.76
C SER A 368 5.80 -19.00 -6.89
N ILE A 369 6.29 -18.83 -8.12
CA ILE A 369 5.45 -18.59 -9.30
C ILE A 369 4.45 -19.72 -9.54
N ALA A 370 4.90 -20.99 -9.51
CA ALA A 370 4.04 -22.15 -9.69
C ALA A 370 2.92 -22.24 -8.65
N ARG A 371 3.24 -21.99 -7.38
CA ARG A 371 2.26 -21.97 -6.29
C ARG A 371 1.26 -20.83 -6.45
N PHE A 372 1.73 -19.63 -6.77
CA PHE A 372 0.85 -18.49 -7.02
C PHE A 372 -0.15 -18.79 -8.14
N VAL A 373 0.33 -19.33 -9.28
CA VAL A 373 -0.53 -19.66 -10.43
C VAL A 373 -1.57 -20.72 -10.08
N ALA A 374 -1.20 -21.77 -9.34
CA ALA A 374 -2.14 -22.81 -8.91
C ALA A 374 -3.22 -22.24 -7.94
N LEU A 375 -2.81 -21.42 -6.98
CA LEU A 375 -3.73 -20.78 -6.03
C LEU A 375 -4.64 -19.74 -6.71
N LEU A 376 -4.12 -19.03 -7.71
CA LEU A 376 -4.89 -18.09 -8.52
C LEU A 376 -5.92 -18.81 -9.39
N GLY A 377 -5.51 -19.90 -10.05
CA GLY A 377 -6.43 -20.77 -10.77
C GLY A 377 -7.57 -21.25 -9.88
N GLN A 378 -7.26 -21.70 -8.67
CA GLN A 378 -8.25 -22.11 -7.69
C GLN A 378 -9.20 -20.96 -7.27
N ALA A 379 -8.65 -19.79 -6.95
CA ALA A 379 -9.44 -18.61 -6.57
C ALA A 379 -10.40 -18.16 -7.68
N CYS A 380 -10.01 -18.33 -8.95
CA CYS A 380 -10.84 -18.03 -10.12
C CYS A 380 -11.74 -19.21 -10.57
N GLY A 381 -11.76 -20.33 -9.83
CA GLY A 381 -12.56 -21.51 -10.14
C GLY A 381 -12.12 -22.23 -11.42
N MET A 382 -10.82 -22.22 -11.72
CA MET A 382 -10.21 -22.94 -12.84
C MET A 382 -9.89 -24.38 -12.44
N SER A 383 -9.95 -25.30 -13.40
CA SER A 383 -9.51 -26.68 -13.17
C SER A 383 -7.99 -26.74 -13.13
N LEU A 384 -7.42 -27.25 -12.04
CA LEU A 384 -5.97 -27.47 -11.96
C LEU A 384 -5.51 -28.67 -12.80
N ASP A 385 -6.45 -29.45 -13.35
CA ASP A 385 -6.17 -30.54 -14.29
C ASP A 385 -6.23 -30.09 -15.76
N ASP A 386 -6.34 -28.79 -16.01
CA ASP A 386 -6.37 -28.22 -17.36
C ASP A 386 -5.02 -28.47 -18.09
N PRO A 387 -5.02 -29.06 -19.30
CA PRO A 387 -3.82 -29.26 -20.11
C PRO A 387 -3.02 -27.98 -20.35
N ALA A 388 -3.68 -26.81 -20.37
CA ALA A 388 -2.99 -25.53 -20.53
C ALA A 388 -1.99 -25.25 -19.41
N LEU A 389 -2.26 -25.71 -18.18
CA LEU A 389 -1.35 -25.57 -17.03
C LEU A 389 -0.12 -26.48 -17.17
N GLU A 390 -0.30 -27.68 -17.72
CA GLU A 390 0.80 -28.60 -18.03
C GLU A 390 1.68 -28.05 -19.16
N ASP A 391 1.08 -27.57 -20.24
CA ASP A 391 1.77 -26.91 -21.35
C ASP A 391 2.58 -25.70 -20.88
N TRP A 392 2.01 -24.89 -19.98
CA TRP A 392 2.73 -23.78 -19.37
C TRP A 392 3.92 -24.27 -18.55
N GLY A 393 3.74 -25.29 -17.71
CA GLY A 393 4.81 -25.91 -16.93
C GLY A 393 5.96 -26.43 -17.79
N GLN A 394 5.67 -26.96 -18.98
CA GLN A 394 6.69 -27.35 -19.95
C GLN A 394 7.43 -26.14 -20.54
N ARG A 395 6.73 -25.03 -20.84
CA ARG A 395 7.34 -23.82 -21.41
C ARG A 395 8.29 -23.10 -20.46
N ILE A 396 8.05 -23.18 -19.15
CA ILE A 396 8.96 -22.65 -18.12
C ILE A 396 9.95 -23.71 -17.61
N GLU A 397 10.02 -24.88 -18.26
CA GLU A 397 10.90 -26.01 -17.93
C GLU A 397 10.76 -26.53 -16.48
N ALA A 398 9.57 -26.42 -15.88
CA ALA A 398 9.33 -26.73 -14.46
C ALA A 398 8.11 -27.64 -14.17
N PRO A 399 7.88 -28.74 -14.90
CA PRO A 399 6.66 -29.56 -14.74
C PRO A 399 6.52 -30.16 -13.32
N ALA A 400 7.64 -30.51 -12.66
CA ALA A 400 7.61 -31.04 -11.30
C ALA A 400 7.12 -29.99 -10.28
N LEU A 401 7.57 -28.73 -10.39
CA LEU A 401 7.15 -27.65 -9.50
C LEU A 401 5.67 -27.31 -9.69
N VAL A 402 5.16 -27.39 -10.93
CA VAL A 402 3.72 -27.22 -11.21
C VAL A 402 2.90 -28.34 -10.57
N ASN A 403 3.35 -29.59 -10.62
CA ASN A 403 2.67 -30.70 -9.96
C ASN A 403 2.68 -30.57 -8.42
N ASP A 404 3.78 -30.12 -7.83
CA ASP A 404 3.86 -29.84 -6.40
C ASP A 404 2.95 -28.68 -6.00
N ALA A 405 2.85 -27.64 -6.83
CA ALA A 405 1.94 -26.51 -6.64
C ALA A 405 0.47 -26.93 -6.70
N ARG A 406 0.09 -27.81 -7.63
CA ARG A 406 -1.27 -28.40 -7.71
C ARG A 406 -1.61 -29.16 -6.43
N ARG A 407 -0.70 -30.01 -5.97
CA ARG A 407 -0.88 -30.76 -4.71
C ARG A 407 -1.02 -29.81 -3.52
N HIS A 408 -0.20 -28.75 -3.49
CA HIS A 408 -0.27 -27.74 -2.43
C HIS A 408 -1.64 -27.04 -2.40
N ALA A 409 -2.13 -26.56 -3.54
CA ALA A 409 -3.45 -25.92 -3.65
C ALA A 409 -4.58 -26.88 -3.23
N ALA A 410 -4.54 -28.14 -3.68
CA ALA A 410 -5.51 -29.17 -3.28
C ALA A 410 -5.54 -29.39 -1.77
N THR A 411 -4.38 -29.62 -1.13
CA THR A 411 -4.31 -29.84 0.34
C THR A 411 -4.77 -28.64 1.17
N ARG A 412 -4.68 -27.42 0.61
CA ARG A 412 -5.15 -26.21 1.27
C ARG A 412 -6.65 -26.03 1.17
N THR A 413 -7.23 -26.38 0.02
CA THR A 413 -8.69 -26.48 -0.14
C THR A 413 -9.21 -27.32 1.00
N ASP A 414 -8.75 -28.57 1.10
CA ASP A 414 -9.13 -29.52 2.15
C ASP A 414 -8.91 -28.98 3.57
N GLY A 415 -7.83 -28.19 3.76
CA GLY A 415 -7.51 -27.45 4.98
C GLY A 415 -8.54 -26.42 5.44
N GLN A 416 -9.32 -25.85 4.53
CA GLN A 416 -10.30 -24.79 4.81
C GLN A 416 -11.75 -25.29 4.69
N ARG A 417 -11.96 -26.51 4.18
CA ARG A 417 -13.30 -27.08 4.03
C ARG A 417 -13.96 -27.30 5.38
N MET A 418 -13.23 -27.75 6.39
CA MET A 418 -13.80 -27.97 7.73
C MET A 418 -13.42 -26.88 8.72
N GLY A 419 -14.44 -26.37 9.41
CA GLY A 419 -14.31 -25.43 10.51
C GLY A 419 -15.22 -25.81 11.67
N LEU A 420 -14.79 -25.51 12.87
CA LEU A 420 -15.58 -25.66 14.08
C LEU A 420 -15.98 -24.27 14.58
N VAL A 421 -17.28 -24.03 14.74
CA VAL A 421 -17.80 -22.87 15.44
C VAL A 421 -18.16 -23.27 16.85
N VAL A 422 -17.70 -22.52 17.84
CA VAL A 422 -18.01 -22.70 19.26
C VAL A 422 -18.63 -21.41 19.79
N SER A 423 -19.74 -21.50 20.53
CA SER A 423 -20.43 -20.32 21.06
C SER A 423 -20.71 -20.40 22.55
N LEU A 424 -20.39 -19.31 23.24
CA LEU A 424 -20.68 -19.06 24.65
C LEU A 424 -21.90 -18.12 24.82
N HIS A 425 -22.78 -18.05 23.82
CA HIS A 425 -23.92 -17.12 23.80
C HIS A 425 -24.98 -17.37 24.89
N ALA A 426 -25.05 -18.58 25.48
CA ALA A 426 -26.03 -18.95 26.50
C ALA A 426 -25.79 -18.28 27.88
N SER A 427 -24.85 -17.34 27.97
CA SER A 427 -24.57 -16.59 29.19
C SER A 427 -25.66 -15.54 29.48
N LEU A 428 -26.35 -15.69 30.61
CA LEU A 428 -27.44 -14.81 31.03
C LEU A 428 -26.97 -13.41 31.52
N ALA A 429 -25.69 -13.26 31.87
CA ALA A 429 -25.16 -12.02 32.47
C ALA A 429 -23.76 -11.60 31.94
N GLY A 430 -23.28 -12.21 30.86
CA GLY A 430 -21.89 -12.02 30.40
C GLY A 430 -20.86 -12.75 31.29
N GLU A 431 -21.31 -13.66 32.14
CA GLU A 431 -20.47 -14.56 32.92
C GLU A 431 -20.16 -15.84 32.11
N TRP A 432 -19.38 -16.74 32.69
CA TRP A 432 -19.11 -18.05 32.09
C TRP A 432 -20.42 -18.85 31.96
N PRO A 433 -20.79 -19.33 30.76
CA PRO A 433 -22.06 -20.04 30.59
C PRO A 433 -22.00 -21.44 31.21
N GLU A 434 -23.17 -22.03 31.50
CA GLU A 434 -23.27 -23.43 31.95
C GLU A 434 -23.20 -24.42 30.79
N THR A 435 -23.48 -23.96 29.57
CA THR A 435 -23.46 -24.79 28.35
C THR A 435 -22.79 -24.03 27.21
N LEU A 436 -22.25 -24.80 26.27
CA LEU A 436 -21.55 -24.32 25.10
C LEU A 436 -22.07 -25.08 23.88
N ASP A 437 -22.39 -24.36 22.82
CA ASP A 437 -22.83 -24.96 21.56
C ASP A 437 -21.68 -25.03 20.56
N ALA A 438 -21.59 -26.15 19.84
CA ALA A 438 -20.60 -26.35 18.81
C ALA A 438 -21.24 -26.80 17.49
N TRP A 439 -20.84 -26.18 16.37
CA TRP A 439 -21.27 -26.53 15.03
C TRP A 439 -20.07 -26.89 14.18
N LEU A 440 -20.12 -28.09 13.60
CA LEU A 440 -19.14 -28.51 12.61
C LEU A 440 -19.62 -28.09 11.24
N LEU A 441 -18.79 -27.33 10.52
CA LEU A 441 -19.09 -26.82 9.20
C LEU A 441 -18.22 -27.50 8.15
N MET A 442 -18.81 -27.82 6.99
CA MET A 442 -18.10 -28.26 5.80
C MET A 442 -18.46 -27.34 4.62
N ASP A 443 -17.47 -26.67 4.04
CA ASP A 443 -17.65 -25.71 2.95
C ASP A 443 -18.68 -24.60 3.32
N GLY A 444 -18.71 -24.22 4.60
CA GLY A 444 -19.64 -23.25 5.18
C GLY A 444 -21.07 -23.77 5.44
N ALA A 445 -21.38 -25.01 5.05
CA ALA A 445 -22.63 -25.67 5.36
C ALA A 445 -22.56 -26.42 6.70
N LEU A 446 -23.67 -26.42 7.45
CA LEU A 446 -23.78 -27.17 8.70
C LEU A 446 -23.71 -28.68 8.42
N LEU A 447 -22.75 -29.36 9.05
CA LEU A 447 -22.62 -30.82 9.02
C LEU A 447 -23.25 -31.45 10.26
N GLU A 448 -22.84 -31.01 11.45
CA GLU A 448 -23.31 -31.52 12.74
C GLU A 448 -23.38 -30.42 13.80
N HIS A 449 -24.21 -30.61 14.83
CA HIS A 449 -24.37 -29.72 15.99
C HIS A 449 -24.39 -30.53 17.28
N GLU A 450 -23.64 -30.09 18.29
CA GLU A 450 -23.62 -30.69 19.62
C GLU A 450 -23.56 -29.64 20.72
N GLN A 451 -24.19 -29.92 21.86
CA GLN A 451 -24.18 -29.07 23.05
C GLN A 451 -23.35 -29.73 24.16
N PHE A 452 -22.43 -28.96 24.74
CA PHE A 452 -21.52 -29.41 25.78
C PHE A 452 -21.86 -28.72 27.12
N THR A 453 -22.07 -29.51 28.17
CA THR A 453 -22.31 -28.98 29.52
C THR A 453 -20.99 -28.70 30.24
N ASN A 454 -20.82 -27.50 30.76
CA ASN A 454 -19.64 -27.10 31.52
C ASN A 454 -19.74 -27.72 32.92
N GLY A 455 -18.67 -28.40 33.38
CA GLY A 455 -18.65 -29.00 34.71
C GLY A 455 -18.72 -27.95 35.84
N SER A 456 -18.30 -26.72 35.54
CA SER A 456 -18.38 -25.54 36.38
C SER A 456 -18.61 -24.30 35.50
N ALA A 457 -19.40 -23.34 35.99
CA ALA A 457 -19.61 -22.05 35.34
C ALA A 457 -18.44 -21.09 35.63
N ASP A 458 -17.22 -21.51 35.27
CA ASP A 458 -15.99 -20.73 35.41
C ASP A 458 -15.09 -20.89 34.18
N ARG A 459 -13.95 -20.17 34.18
CA ARG A 459 -12.97 -20.21 33.09
C ARG A 459 -12.55 -21.63 32.73
N ARG A 460 -12.25 -22.43 33.75
CA ARG A 460 -11.72 -23.78 33.57
C ARG A 460 -12.78 -24.70 32.96
N GLY A 461 -14.02 -24.64 33.46
CA GLY A 461 -15.12 -25.43 32.92
C GLY A 461 -15.42 -25.11 31.46
N ALA A 462 -15.30 -23.84 31.05
CA ALA A 462 -15.43 -23.43 29.66
C ALA A 462 -14.26 -23.91 28.78
N GLU A 463 -13.02 -23.78 29.25
CA GLU A 463 -11.83 -24.29 28.54
C GLU A 463 -11.91 -25.82 28.34
N ASP A 464 -12.31 -26.57 29.36
CA ASP A 464 -12.52 -28.03 29.29
C ASP A 464 -13.63 -28.39 28.28
N ALA A 465 -14.71 -27.60 28.22
CA ALA A 465 -15.79 -27.82 27.27
C ALA A 465 -15.38 -27.53 25.82
N VAL A 466 -14.61 -26.46 25.58
CA VAL A 466 -14.03 -26.17 24.27
C VAL A 466 -13.12 -27.31 23.82
N GLU A 467 -12.29 -27.86 24.72
CA GLU A 467 -11.40 -28.97 24.38
C GLU A 467 -12.19 -30.24 23.98
N ARG A 468 -13.29 -30.55 24.68
CA ARG A 468 -14.18 -31.66 24.28
C ARG A 468 -14.85 -31.41 22.93
N ALA A 469 -15.32 -30.19 22.66
CA ALA A 469 -15.88 -29.83 21.35
C ALA A 469 -14.85 -29.99 20.22
N VAL A 470 -13.60 -29.63 20.48
CA VAL A 470 -12.49 -29.83 19.52
C VAL A 470 -12.22 -31.32 19.29
N LEU A 471 -12.18 -32.14 20.33
CA LEU A 471 -11.98 -33.60 20.20
C LEU A 471 -13.11 -34.26 19.41
N TRP A 472 -14.35 -33.87 19.69
CA TRP A 472 -15.53 -34.30 18.95
C TRP A 472 -15.43 -33.95 17.45
N ALA A 473 -15.07 -32.72 17.12
CA ALA A 473 -14.91 -32.29 15.74
C ALA A 473 -13.74 -33.00 15.03
N ASP A 474 -12.64 -33.26 15.74
CA ASP A 474 -11.48 -33.97 15.19
C ASP A 474 -11.76 -35.46 14.91
N GLU A 475 -12.68 -36.09 15.63
CA GLU A 475 -13.17 -37.44 15.33
C GLU A 475 -13.98 -37.49 14.02
N HIS A 476 -14.88 -36.54 13.82
CA HIS A 476 -15.61 -36.37 12.56
C HIS A 476 -14.66 -36.08 11.41
N ALA A 477 -13.68 -35.20 11.64
CA ALA A 477 -12.68 -34.83 10.66
C ALA A 477 -11.86 -36.03 10.16
N ARG A 478 -11.42 -36.89 11.09
CA ARG A 478 -10.69 -38.12 10.78
C ARG A 478 -11.54 -39.10 9.95
N THR A 479 -12.83 -39.22 10.24
CA THR A 479 -13.76 -40.06 9.47
C THR A 479 -13.88 -39.61 8.02
N LEU A 480 -13.91 -38.29 7.80
CA LEU A 480 -13.96 -37.69 6.46
C LEU A 480 -12.59 -37.55 5.78
N LYS A 481 -11.50 -37.92 6.48
CA LYS A 481 -10.11 -37.74 6.03
C LYS A 481 -9.78 -36.30 5.63
N LEU A 482 -10.41 -35.34 6.29
CA LEU A 482 -10.17 -33.92 6.09
C LEU A 482 -9.54 -33.34 7.37
N PRO A 483 -8.60 -32.40 7.28
CA PRO A 483 -8.03 -31.74 8.45
C PRO A 483 -8.97 -30.67 9.02
N LEU A 484 -9.11 -30.62 10.35
CA LEU A 484 -9.74 -29.49 11.04
C LEU A 484 -8.68 -28.43 11.36
N LYS A 485 -8.77 -27.24 10.73
CA LYS A 485 -7.80 -26.15 10.96
C LYS A 485 -8.41 -24.86 11.48
N ARG A 486 -9.69 -24.60 11.23
CA ARG A 486 -10.37 -23.36 11.61
C ARG A 486 -11.20 -23.57 12.87
N LEU A 487 -11.04 -22.67 13.84
CA LEU A 487 -11.82 -22.63 15.08
C LEU A 487 -12.36 -21.21 15.30
N ASP A 488 -13.65 -21.00 15.05
CA ASP A 488 -14.32 -19.73 15.30
C ASP A 488 -14.98 -19.78 16.68
N ILE A 489 -14.69 -18.82 17.56
CA ILE A 489 -15.20 -18.81 18.93
C ILE A 489 -15.98 -17.52 19.17
N ALA A 490 -17.29 -17.65 19.41
CA ALA A 490 -18.20 -16.56 19.69
C ALA A 490 -18.35 -16.33 21.20
N ILE A 491 -17.99 -15.13 21.65
CA ILE A 491 -17.78 -14.82 23.07
C ILE A 491 -18.51 -13.52 23.44
N PRO A 492 -19.10 -13.41 24.64
CA PRO A 492 -19.68 -12.17 25.14
C PRO A 492 -18.62 -11.10 25.44
N SER A 493 -19.01 -9.82 25.40
CA SER A 493 -18.10 -8.67 25.49
C SER A 493 -17.23 -8.64 26.75
N SER A 494 -17.77 -9.03 27.89
CA SER A 494 -17.06 -9.14 29.17
C SER A 494 -15.91 -10.16 29.09
N LEU A 495 -16.20 -11.37 28.62
CA LEU A 495 -15.20 -12.42 28.47
C LEU A 495 -14.20 -12.09 27.35
N LEU A 496 -14.61 -11.37 26.31
CA LEU A 496 -13.69 -10.88 25.28
C LEU A 496 -12.60 -9.98 25.84
N LEU A 497 -12.79 -9.31 26.98
CA LEU A 497 -11.75 -8.46 27.58
C LEU A 497 -10.75 -9.26 28.44
N GLU A 498 -11.22 -10.33 29.08
CA GLU A 498 -10.46 -11.03 30.12
C GLU A 498 -9.90 -12.39 29.68
N TRP A 499 -10.54 -13.03 28.69
CA TRP A 499 -10.22 -14.38 28.27
C TRP A 499 -9.58 -14.45 26.88
N ARG A 500 -8.69 -15.43 26.74
CA ARG A 500 -7.93 -15.74 25.53
C ARG A 500 -8.09 -17.23 25.24
N PRO A 501 -9.15 -17.61 24.52
CA PRO A 501 -9.35 -19.02 24.19
C PRO A 501 -8.22 -19.58 23.33
N GLU A 502 -7.51 -18.74 22.58
CA GLU A 502 -6.34 -19.15 21.81
C GLU A 502 -5.18 -19.66 22.68
N GLU A 503 -5.11 -19.24 23.95
CA GLU A 503 -4.17 -19.70 24.97
C GLU A 503 -4.74 -20.86 25.83
N ALA A 504 -5.97 -21.33 25.56
CA ALA A 504 -6.54 -22.47 26.25
C ALA A 504 -5.99 -23.81 25.72
N GLY A 505 -6.17 -24.90 26.47
CA GLY A 505 -5.81 -26.26 26.09
C GLY A 505 -4.80 -26.90 27.04
N ALA A 506 -5.08 -28.12 27.52
CA ALA A 506 -4.27 -28.78 28.54
C ALA A 506 -2.91 -29.29 28.02
N ALA A 507 -2.86 -29.80 26.79
CA ALA A 507 -1.65 -30.37 26.19
C ALA A 507 -0.88 -29.39 25.30
N LEU A 508 -1.60 -28.67 24.44
CA LEU A 508 -1.07 -27.65 23.54
C LEU A 508 -2.09 -26.52 23.44
N LEU A 509 -1.60 -25.28 23.34
CA LEU A 509 -2.47 -24.11 23.15
C LEU A 509 -3.31 -24.27 21.88
N LEU A 510 -4.60 -23.94 21.94
CA LEU A 510 -5.52 -24.04 20.80
C LEU A 510 -5.00 -23.23 19.59
N GLY A 511 -4.47 -22.03 19.81
CA GLY A 511 -3.91 -21.20 18.74
C GLY A 511 -2.62 -21.75 18.10
N VAL A 512 -1.95 -22.71 18.74
CA VAL A 512 -0.81 -23.43 18.13
C VAL A 512 -1.31 -24.47 17.12
N ARG A 513 -2.45 -25.10 17.38
CA ARG A 513 -3.04 -26.17 16.55
C ARG A 513 -3.99 -25.64 15.47
N PHE A 514 -4.78 -24.63 15.83
CA PHE A 514 -5.87 -24.11 15.01
C PHE A 514 -5.65 -22.63 14.69
N ASP A 515 -6.27 -22.20 13.60
CA ASP A 515 -6.44 -20.80 13.29
C ASP A 515 -7.69 -20.29 14.02
N VAL A 516 -7.48 -19.80 15.25
CA VAL A 516 -8.54 -19.34 16.15
C VAL A 516 -8.98 -17.93 15.76
N ARG A 517 -10.29 -17.73 15.56
CA ARG A 517 -10.92 -16.43 15.31
C ARG A 517 -11.94 -16.12 16.38
N LEU A 518 -11.99 -14.86 16.79
CA LEU A 518 -12.91 -14.42 17.84
C LEU A 518 -14.05 -13.62 17.23
N HIS A 519 -15.24 -13.93 17.70
CA HIS A 519 -16.50 -13.34 17.26
C HIS A 519 -17.29 -12.82 18.45
N TRP A 520 -18.15 -11.83 18.19
CA TRP A 520 -19.05 -11.33 19.21
C TRP A 520 -20.35 -12.16 19.26
N SER A 521 -20.61 -12.82 20.40
CA SER A 521 -21.73 -13.75 20.55
C SER A 521 -23.10 -13.12 20.32
N ASN A 522 -23.28 -11.83 20.63
CA ASN A 522 -24.58 -11.17 20.50
C ASN A 522 -25.04 -11.06 19.03
N ARG A 523 -24.18 -11.35 18.04
CA ARG A 523 -24.59 -11.45 16.62
C ARG A 523 -25.40 -12.71 16.31
N LEU A 524 -25.26 -13.75 17.11
CA LEU A 524 -26.06 -14.98 16.97
C LEU A 524 -27.51 -14.73 17.39
N ASN A 525 -27.71 -13.98 18.48
CA ASN A 525 -29.03 -13.58 18.96
C ASN A 525 -29.16 -12.05 19.11
N PRO A 526 -29.24 -11.31 17.99
CA PRO A 526 -29.24 -9.85 17.99
C PRO A 526 -30.56 -9.29 18.51
N ASP A 527 -30.48 -8.22 19.28
CA ASP A 527 -31.65 -7.42 19.68
C ASP A 527 -32.25 -6.66 18.47
N ALA A 528 -33.34 -5.92 18.71
CA ALA A 528 -34.01 -5.16 17.65
C ALA A 528 -33.10 -4.09 17.00
N VAL A 529 -32.18 -3.50 17.77
CA VAL A 529 -31.28 -2.45 17.28
C VAL A 529 -30.21 -3.08 16.38
N LEU A 530 -29.57 -4.17 16.83
CA LEU A 530 -28.58 -4.91 16.05
C LEU A 530 -29.16 -5.45 14.75
N ARG A 531 -30.41 -5.94 14.77
CA ARG A 531 -31.12 -6.34 13.54
C ARG A 531 -31.32 -5.19 12.57
N SER A 532 -31.61 -3.98 13.06
CA SER A 532 -31.85 -2.83 12.20
C SER A 532 -30.61 -2.31 11.46
N ILE A 533 -29.41 -2.61 11.97
CA ILE A 533 -28.13 -2.14 11.40
C ILE A 533 -27.32 -3.23 10.69
N GLU A 534 -27.87 -4.44 10.55
CA GLU A 534 -27.17 -5.57 9.92
C GLU A 534 -26.79 -5.30 8.45
N GLY A 535 -27.67 -4.64 7.69
CA GLY A 535 -27.38 -4.23 6.31
C GLY A 535 -26.18 -3.27 6.22
N THR A 536 -26.15 -2.27 7.11
CA THR A 536 -25.03 -1.33 7.21
C THR A 536 -23.72 -2.02 7.60
N LEU A 537 -23.77 -3.05 8.45
CA LEU A 537 -22.58 -3.84 8.79
C LEU A 537 -22.03 -4.62 7.59
N ALA A 538 -22.91 -5.16 6.75
CA ALA A 538 -22.50 -5.85 5.51
C ALA A 538 -21.85 -4.87 4.52
N GLU A 539 -22.43 -3.69 4.30
CA GLU A 539 -21.86 -2.62 3.46
C GLU A 539 -20.49 -2.14 3.98
N ARG A 540 -20.33 -2.03 5.30
CA ARG A 540 -19.05 -1.69 5.93
C ARG A 540 -18.02 -2.80 5.72
N TRP A 541 -18.42 -4.07 5.82
CA TRP A 541 -17.52 -5.17 5.51
C TRP A 541 -17.04 -5.12 4.06
N GLU A 542 -17.94 -4.86 3.10
CA GLU A 542 -17.58 -4.68 1.69
C GLU A 542 -16.54 -3.57 1.54
N THR A 543 -16.78 -2.41 2.15
CA THR A 543 -15.82 -1.28 2.16
C THR A 543 -14.46 -1.65 2.75
N ILE A 544 -14.44 -2.41 3.85
CA ILE A 544 -13.22 -2.90 4.49
C ILE A 544 -12.47 -3.89 3.59
N SER A 545 -13.20 -4.76 2.87
CA SER A 545 -12.63 -5.79 2.00
C SER A 545 -12.10 -5.24 0.68
N GLU A 546 -12.69 -4.17 0.16
CA GLU A 546 -12.31 -3.52 -1.11
C GLU A 546 -11.17 -2.50 -0.95
N CYS A 547 -10.78 -2.16 0.28
CA CYS A 547 -9.75 -1.16 0.54
C CYS A 547 -8.38 -1.59 -0.04
N GLY A 548 -7.92 -0.86 -1.06
CA GLY A 548 -6.66 -1.14 -1.77
C GLY A 548 -5.42 -0.47 -1.19
N ASP A 549 -5.58 0.61 -0.41
CA ASP A 549 -4.50 1.43 0.13
C ASP A 549 -4.62 1.58 1.67
N GLY A 550 -3.63 1.06 2.39
CA GLY A 550 -3.54 1.14 3.85
C GLY A 550 -4.50 0.21 4.61
N ALA A 551 -4.46 0.28 5.95
CA ALA A 551 -5.42 -0.41 6.79
C ALA A 551 -6.72 0.42 6.89
N PRO A 552 -7.89 -0.10 6.45
CA PRO A 552 -9.19 0.51 6.68
C PRO A 552 -9.58 0.34 8.15
N VAL A 553 -8.87 1.05 9.03
CA VAL A 553 -9.16 1.12 10.46
C VAL A 553 -9.18 2.57 10.90
N ASP A 554 -10.30 2.97 11.48
CA ASP A 554 -10.48 4.23 12.16
C ASP A 554 -10.02 4.07 13.62
N TRP A 555 -8.92 4.72 13.98
CA TRP A 555 -8.35 4.63 15.33
C TRP A 555 -8.99 5.64 16.27
N LEU A 556 -9.51 5.15 17.41
CA LEU A 556 -10.08 5.96 18.48
C LEU A 556 -9.05 6.20 19.59
N ALA A 557 -8.87 7.48 19.93
CA ALA A 557 -8.04 7.90 21.06
C ALA A 557 -8.81 7.88 22.39
N HIS A 558 -8.11 7.90 23.51
CA HIS A 558 -8.72 7.86 24.85
C HIS A 558 -9.74 8.99 25.07
N GLU A 559 -9.45 10.16 24.52
CA GLU A 559 -10.29 11.35 24.64
C GLU A 559 -11.64 11.17 23.92
N GLU A 560 -11.67 10.43 22.80
CA GLU A 560 -12.88 10.12 22.06
C GLU A 560 -13.75 9.08 22.77
N LEU A 561 -13.14 8.22 23.60
CA LEU A 561 -13.84 7.21 24.40
C LEU A 561 -14.39 7.77 25.72
N ALA A 562 -13.91 8.94 26.16
CA ALA A 562 -14.27 9.53 27.46
C ALA A 562 -15.73 10.00 27.56
N ASP A 563 -16.39 10.28 26.42
CA ASP A 563 -17.82 10.63 26.36
C ASP A 563 -18.62 9.58 25.57
N PRO A 564 -19.24 8.61 26.27
CA PRO A 564 -20.03 7.54 25.64
C PRO A 564 -21.24 8.04 24.82
N GLN A 565 -21.84 9.18 25.19
CA GLN A 565 -23.00 9.70 24.47
C GLN A 565 -22.60 10.31 23.13
N THR A 566 -21.51 11.08 23.14
CA THR A 566 -20.93 11.66 21.92
C THR A 566 -20.43 10.56 20.99
N LEU A 567 -19.71 9.57 21.50
CA LEU A 567 -19.23 8.42 20.72
C LEU A 567 -20.39 7.68 20.05
N ARG A 568 -21.46 7.37 20.81
CA ARG A 568 -22.64 6.70 20.26
C ARG A 568 -23.35 7.52 19.18
N SER A 569 -23.41 8.85 19.34
CA SER A 569 -23.94 9.75 18.31
C SER A 569 -23.10 9.70 17.02
N GLN A 570 -21.77 9.75 17.15
CA GLN A 570 -20.84 9.69 16.02
C GLN A 570 -20.92 8.36 15.26
N LEU A 571 -21.00 7.23 15.98
CA LEU A 571 -21.17 5.90 15.38
C LEU A 571 -22.48 5.81 14.58
N ARG A 572 -23.59 6.30 15.15
CA ARG A 572 -24.91 6.35 14.50
C ARG A 572 -24.94 7.23 13.26
N ASN A 573 -24.20 8.33 13.27
CA ASN A 573 -24.12 9.25 12.14
C ASN A 573 -23.15 8.77 11.04
N GLY A 574 -22.56 7.58 11.18
CA GLY A 574 -21.69 6.99 10.17
C GLY A 574 -20.30 7.64 10.07
N ARG A 575 -19.85 8.35 11.12
CA ARG A 575 -18.51 8.97 11.14
C ARG A 575 -17.39 7.95 10.93
N TYR A 576 -17.57 6.74 11.45
CA TYR A 576 -16.64 5.64 11.35
C TYR A 576 -17.22 4.59 10.40
N ALA A 577 -16.67 4.54 9.18
CA ALA A 577 -17.17 3.69 8.09
C ALA A 577 -16.26 2.46 7.85
N ARG A 578 -15.13 2.38 8.55
CA ARG A 578 -14.13 1.33 8.42
C ARG A 578 -14.13 0.41 9.66
N GLY A 579 -13.13 -0.47 9.78
CA GLY A 579 -12.89 -1.17 11.04
C GLY A 579 -12.56 -0.17 12.15
N ILE A 580 -12.72 -0.55 13.42
CA ILE A 580 -12.38 0.34 14.55
C ILE A 580 -11.16 -0.21 15.27
N GLY A 581 -10.19 0.65 15.56
CA GLY A 581 -9.01 0.33 16.36
C GLY A 581 -8.96 1.20 17.61
N LEU A 582 -8.58 0.64 18.75
CA LEU A 582 -8.37 1.39 19.99
C LEU A 582 -6.88 1.64 20.21
N THR A 583 -6.49 2.87 20.52
CA THR A 583 -5.09 3.18 20.87
C THR A 583 -4.73 2.74 22.29
N GLN A 584 -5.73 2.48 23.14
CA GLN A 584 -5.56 2.01 24.52
C GLN A 584 -6.46 0.80 24.80
N HIS A 585 -6.06 -0.03 25.77
CA HIS A 585 -6.90 -1.13 26.23
C HIS A 585 -8.18 -0.57 26.89
N PRO A 586 -9.38 -1.08 26.57
CA PRO A 586 -10.66 -0.59 27.12
C PRO A 586 -10.91 -0.97 28.60
N GLY A 587 -9.88 -1.35 29.35
CA GLY A 587 -10.02 -1.91 30.70
C GLY A 587 -11.01 -3.07 30.78
N THR A 588 -11.91 -3.03 31.77
CA THR A 588 -13.01 -4.00 31.99
C THR A 588 -14.36 -3.47 31.49
N ASP A 589 -14.37 -2.45 30.62
CA ASP A 589 -15.62 -1.82 30.15
C ASP A 589 -16.30 -2.62 29.04
N ALA A 590 -17.06 -3.63 29.44
CA ALA A 590 -17.84 -4.46 28.52
C ALA A 590 -18.89 -3.66 27.73
N ARG A 591 -19.43 -2.57 28.29
CA ARG A 591 -20.47 -1.75 27.63
C ARG A 591 -19.88 -0.92 26.49
N LEU A 592 -18.65 -0.45 26.64
CA LEU A 592 -17.91 0.18 25.55
C LEU A 592 -17.71 -0.81 24.39
N MET A 593 -17.28 -2.04 24.69
CA MET A 593 -17.11 -3.09 23.68
C MET A 593 -18.42 -3.40 22.94
N GLU A 594 -19.53 -3.56 23.65
CA GLU A 594 -20.86 -3.75 23.04
C GLU A 594 -21.24 -2.58 22.12
N THR A 595 -20.98 -1.35 22.57
CA THR A 595 -21.29 -0.15 21.80
C THR A 595 -20.47 -0.11 20.50
N LEU A 596 -19.20 -0.49 20.53
CA LEU A 596 -18.35 -0.50 19.33
C LEU A 596 -18.71 -1.66 18.39
N LEU A 597 -18.81 -2.89 18.90
CA LEU A 597 -19.08 -4.12 18.14
C LEU A 597 -20.46 -4.12 17.45
N ALA A 598 -21.40 -3.33 17.97
CA ALA A 598 -22.67 -3.09 17.31
C ALA A 598 -22.51 -2.40 15.93
N TYR A 599 -21.50 -1.53 15.77
CA TYR A 599 -21.35 -0.71 14.56
C TYR A 599 -20.14 -1.11 13.68
N THR A 600 -19.25 -1.99 14.12
CA THR A 600 -18.12 -2.45 13.30
C THR A 600 -18.06 -3.97 13.18
N PRO A 601 -17.77 -4.54 11.99
CA PRO A 601 -17.47 -5.97 11.86
C PRO A 601 -16.04 -6.31 12.32
N VAL A 602 -15.13 -5.33 12.38
CA VAL A 602 -13.75 -5.53 12.82
C VAL A 602 -13.44 -4.55 13.94
N LEU A 603 -13.08 -5.08 15.11
CA LEU A 603 -12.64 -4.28 16.25
C LEU A 603 -11.25 -4.75 16.67
N LEU A 604 -10.30 -3.82 16.74
CA LEU A 604 -8.94 -4.05 17.21
C LEU A 604 -8.68 -3.30 18.51
N TRP A 605 -7.98 -3.93 19.45
CA TRP A 605 -7.55 -3.25 20.67
C TRP A 605 -6.22 -3.79 21.19
N PRO A 606 -5.45 -3.02 21.97
CA PRO A 606 -4.17 -3.45 22.49
C PRO A 606 -4.35 -4.53 23.55
N HIS A 607 -3.41 -5.45 23.60
CA HIS A 607 -3.35 -6.55 24.54
C HIS A 607 -2.99 -6.12 25.96
N THR A 608 -2.27 -5.01 26.11
CA THR A 608 -1.80 -4.50 27.40
C THR A 608 -2.24 -3.06 27.62
N ALA A 609 -2.25 -2.62 28.87
CA ALA A 609 -2.50 -1.24 29.24
C ALA A 609 -1.49 -0.23 28.65
N GLY A 610 -0.34 -0.70 28.14
CA GLY A 610 0.65 0.13 27.45
C GLY A 610 0.18 0.70 26.11
N GLY A 611 -0.97 0.24 25.60
CA GLY A 611 -1.60 0.78 24.39
C GLY A 611 -0.95 0.32 23.09
N PHE A 612 -1.43 0.90 21.98
CA PHE A 612 -0.93 0.67 20.63
C PHE A 612 -0.77 2.03 19.91
N PRO A 613 0.40 2.69 20.10
CA PRO A 613 0.62 4.05 19.65
C PRO A 613 0.74 4.16 18.12
N LYS A 614 0.57 5.38 17.61
CA LYS A 614 0.41 5.67 16.17
C LYS A 614 1.59 5.22 15.32
N GLU A 615 2.80 5.25 15.87
CA GLU A 615 4.03 4.85 15.20
C GLU A 615 4.01 3.36 14.82
N ARG A 616 3.25 2.54 15.55
CA ARG A 616 3.11 1.10 15.29
C ARG A 616 1.98 0.80 14.29
N HIS A 617 1.15 1.78 13.92
CA HIS A 617 0.02 1.56 13.00
C HIS A 617 0.49 1.10 11.62
N GLY A 618 1.71 1.47 11.20
CA GLY A 618 2.29 1.03 9.94
C GLY A 618 2.44 -0.49 9.79
N CYS A 619 2.56 -1.25 10.90
CA CYS A 619 2.60 -2.71 10.82
C CYS A 619 1.25 -3.30 10.38
N LEU A 620 0.15 -2.64 10.76
CA LEU A 620 -1.19 -3.01 10.35
C LEU A 620 -1.41 -2.64 8.89
N GLU A 621 -0.98 -1.45 8.46
CA GLU A 621 -1.06 -1.02 7.06
C GLU A 621 -0.31 -1.99 6.12
N ALA A 622 0.91 -2.39 6.51
CA ALA A 622 1.74 -3.32 5.74
C ALA A 622 1.17 -4.75 5.69
N SER A 623 0.28 -5.11 6.62
CA SER A 623 -0.19 -6.48 6.82
C SER A 623 -1.71 -6.65 6.70
N TRP A 624 -2.47 -5.57 6.47
CA TRP A 624 -3.93 -5.60 6.49
C TRP A 624 -4.51 -6.59 5.49
N TRP A 625 -3.93 -6.60 4.29
CA TRP A 625 -4.25 -7.51 3.19
C TRP A 625 -4.18 -9.00 3.58
N ALA A 626 -3.49 -9.33 4.69
CA ALA A 626 -3.30 -10.69 5.18
C ALA A 626 -4.10 -11.05 6.44
N MET A 627 -4.96 -10.15 6.91
CA MET A 627 -5.78 -10.36 8.10
C MET A 627 -6.98 -11.30 7.84
N PRO A 628 -7.46 -12.04 8.86
CA PRO A 628 -6.91 -12.13 10.21
C PRO A 628 -5.76 -13.14 10.35
N GLY A 629 -5.41 -13.88 9.29
CA GLY A 629 -4.44 -14.99 9.38
C GLY A 629 -3.04 -14.57 9.86
N VAL A 630 -2.56 -13.38 9.47
CA VAL A 630 -1.28 -12.85 9.95
C VAL A 630 -1.29 -12.55 11.45
N LEU A 631 -2.44 -12.18 12.03
CA LEU A 631 -2.60 -11.95 13.46
C LEU A 631 -2.46 -13.28 14.23
N THR A 632 -3.15 -14.33 13.78
CA THR A 632 -3.01 -15.67 14.38
C THR A 632 -1.59 -16.20 14.30
N ARG A 633 -0.89 -15.93 13.18
CA ARG A 633 0.53 -16.26 13.04
C ARG A 633 1.42 -15.47 13.99
N ALA A 634 1.17 -14.17 14.16
CA ALA A 634 1.91 -13.33 15.10
C ALA A 634 1.80 -13.87 16.53
N TYR A 635 0.60 -14.29 16.96
CA TYR A 635 0.44 -14.95 18.26
C TYR A 635 1.24 -16.25 18.37
N ARG A 636 1.20 -17.08 17.32
CA ARG A 636 1.92 -18.36 17.29
C ARG A 636 3.43 -18.18 17.36
N ASN A 637 3.97 -17.19 16.64
CA ASN A 637 5.39 -16.82 16.70
C ASN A 637 5.77 -16.38 18.12
N ARG A 638 4.93 -15.52 18.74
CA ARG A 638 5.14 -15.05 20.12
C ARG A 638 5.22 -16.21 21.11
N TRP A 639 4.29 -17.17 21.05
CA TRP A 639 4.33 -18.34 21.95
C TRP A 639 5.52 -19.26 21.71
N ARG A 640 6.09 -19.26 20.50
CA ARG A 640 7.31 -20.01 20.16
C ARG A 640 8.61 -19.27 20.49
N GLY A 641 8.53 -18.02 20.95
CA GLY A 641 9.69 -17.17 21.16
C GLY A 641 10.36 -16.70 19.87
N GLU A 642 9.65 -16.78 18.73
CA GLU A 642 10.08 -16.27 17.43
C GLU A 642 9.72 -14.78 17.29
N GLU A 643 10.31 -14.09 16.31
CA GLU A 643 9.97 -12.69 16.03
C GLU A 643 8.50 -12.58 15.57
N ALA A 644 7.68 -11.95 16.41
CA ALA A 644 6.23 -11.87 16.24
C ALA A 644 5.75 -10.54 15.63
N GLY A 645 6.62 -9.52 15.64
CA GLY A 645 6.28 -8.16 15.26
C GLY A 645 5.22 -7.52 16.17
N ASP A 646 4.85 -6.28 15.84
CA ASP A 646 3.92 -5.48 16.65
C ASP A 646 2.48 -5.99 16.64
N LEU A 647 2.09 -6.78 15.64
CA LEU A 647 0.73 -7.31 15.49
C LEU A 647 0.34 -8.25 16.65
N ALA A 648 1.30 -8.95 17.25
CA ALA A 648 1.02 -9.85 18.36
C ALA A 648 0.59 -9.14 19.66
N ASP A 649 0.67 -7.80 19.69
CA ASP A 649 0.18 -6.96 20.78
C ASP A 649 -1.24 -6.42 20.55
N LEU A 650 -1.87 -6.75 19.43
CA LEU A 650 -3.28 -6.45 19.18
C LEU A 650 -4.15 -7.66 19.50
N ARG A 651 -5.42 -7.39 19.77
CA ARG A 651 -6.52 -8.34 19.81
C ARG A 651 -7.57 -7.91 18.82
N ALA A 652 -8.33 -8.89 18.32
CA ALA A 652 -9.33 -8.65 17.29
C ALA A 652 -10.62 -9.43 17.55
N VAL A 653 -11.75 -8.77 17.32
CA VAL A 653 -12.98 -9.43 16.87
C VAL A 653 -13.05 -9.27 15.36
N TRP A 654 -13.34 -10.37 14.65
CA TRP A 654 -13.29 -10.40 13.19
C TRP A 654 -14.54 -11.05 12.60
N ASP A 655 -15.60 -10.28 12.46
CA ASP A 655 -16.90 -10.75 11.95
C ASP A 655 -16.98 -10.60 10.42
N ASP A 656 -16.28 -11.48 9.71
CA ASP A 656 -16.24 -11.51 8.24
C ASP A 656 -17.56 -11.95 7.59
N GLN A 657 -17.60 -11.95 6.25
CA GLN A 657 -18.80 -12.30 5.49
C GLN A 657 -19.29 -13.72 5.78
N ASP A 658 -18.39 -14.68 5.99
CA ASP A 658 -18.74 -16.06 6.30
C ASP A 658 -19.39 -16.16 7.68
N TRP A 659 -18.81 -15.49 8.68
CA TRP A 659 -19.39 -15.41 10.01
C TRP A 659 -20.77 -14.75 10.00
N LEU A 660 -20.91 -13.63 9.27
CA LEU A 660 -22.19 -12.93 9.12
C LEU A 660 -23.23 -13.81 8.41
N ARG A 661 -22.82 -14.61 7.42
CA ARG A 661 -23.67 -15.60 6.75
C ARG A 661 -24.09 -16.71 7.72
N PHE A 662 -23.16 -17.23 8.51
CA PHE A 662 -23.44 -18.21 9.56
C PHE A 662 -24.46 -17.68 10.57
N CYS A 663 -24.29 -16.45 11.07
CA CYS A 663 -25.22 -15.81 12.00
C CYS A 663 -26.64 -15.71 11.42
N ARG A 664 -26.78 -15.37 10.13
CA ARG A 664 -28.08 -15.37 9.44
C ARG A 664 -28.69 -16.77 9.37
N HIS A 665 -27.88 -17.76 9.01
CA HIS A 665 -28.33 -19.15 8.89
C HIS A 665 -28.80 -19.71 10.24
N PHE A 666 -28.04 -19.46 11.31
CA PHE A 666 -28.38 -19.82 12.68
C PHE A 666 -29.77 -19.33 13.07
N ARG A 667 -30.12 -18.08 12.75
CA ARG A 667 -31.42 -17.49 13.07
C ARG A 667 -32.57 -18.01 12.20
N SER A 668 -32.27 -18.45 10.98
CA SER A 668 -33.27 -18.99 10.05
C SER A 668 -33.61 -20.46 10.31
N THR A 669 -32.79 -21.15 11.10
CA THR A 669 -32.98 -22.58 11.41
C THR A 669 -33.73 -22.68 12.74
N PRO A 670 -34.96 -23.22 12.78
CA PRO A 670 -35.65 -23.43 14.05
C PRO A 670 -34.83 -24.42 14.91
N PRO A 671 -34.76 -24.22 16.24
CA PRO A 671 -34.08 -25.18 17.11
C PRO A 671 -34.70 -26.57 16.91
N PRO A 672 -33.91 -27.65 16.95
CA PRO A 672 -34.46 -29.00 16.89
C PRO A 672 -35.51 -29.13 18.00
N ALA A 673 -36.70 -29.63 17.63
CA ALA A 673 -37.74 -29.91 18.61
C ALA A 673 -37.15 -30.83 19.68
N PRO A 674 -37.37 -30.57 20.98
CA PRO A 674 -36.90 -31.46 22.02
C PRO A 674 -37.42 -32.86 21.69
N THR A 675 -36.50 -33.81 21.51
CA THR A 675 -36.84 -35.22 21.47
C THR A 675 -37.60 -35.50 22.76
N ALA A 676 -38.89 -35.82 22.60
CA ALA A 676 -39.73 -36.27 23.69
C ALA A 676 -39.12 -37.57 24.20
N ASP A 677 -38.23 -37.45 25.19
CA ASP A 677 -37.70 -38.61 25.88
C ASP A 677 -38.77 -39.13 26.83
N GLU A 678 -38.84 -40.45 26.81
CA GLU A 678 -39.85 -41.31 27.37
C GLU A 678 -39.88 -41.16 28.88
N GLY A 679 -41.04 -40.79 29.41
CA GLY A 679 -41.21 -40.56 30.84
C GLY A 679 -42.66 -40.62 31.32
N THR A 680 -43.46 -41.53 30.77
CA THR A 680 -44.70 -41.99 31.41
C THR A 680 -44.93 -43.48 31.16
N ALA A 681 -44.33 -44.33 32.00
CA ALA A 681 -44.92 -45.50 32.67
C ALA A 681 -43.85 -46.24 33.48
#